data_AF-A0AAV8DC80-F1
#
_entry.id   AF-A0AAV8DC80-F1
#
_cell.length_a   1.000
_cell.length_b   1.000
_cell.length_c   1.000
_cell.angle_alpha   90.00
_cell.angle_beta   90.00
_cell.angle_gamma   90.00
#
_symmetry.space_group_name_H-M   'P 1'
#
loop_
_entity.id
_entity.type
_entity.pdbx_description
1 polymer ?
#
loop_
_entity_poly.entity_id
_entity_poly.type
_entity_poly.pdbx_seq_one_letter_code
_entity_poly.pdbx_strand_id
1 'polypeptide(L)'
;MLDYKVALGMIQGLSIARNAPVITSVLYADDLLVCGQAEDQEVQQIKNTIDEFCAMSGQTIGIDKSRIWFSKRTSADARRFCMAAFQAAVGEKDHMYLGVPIMATRRQHYDYLIDKVVAKLHNWKAKLLSPAAKVVLVKSVVEPMVLYSMGAGPIPESVLQRINLKIRAFFWNSGDKNKMRLVSWEKITVPKFAGGLGLRDVTMLNKAMAVKMLWRLVSKECENSLWVKVLKAKYLSRSVVWLASIPVRCTKLWQSLLQAREVLKPHVRWLLGDGQTCKVIGEPWHDLWLLFLHNGVRDLNLTISDLVDVHSGGWNTTLLIQTLDFHRALFIACSFPTPPLRSSMNDRLVLKSSTSGKFSFKEACKLLQPLSTLPPGMNDIWKAVWRAPGMLPRTRIFLWKLLHDSVPLKAVIARRLHTVPPPCEVCGLEEDDMMHVLFKCEVTRKYWFSSQLAIRTDALPNQVTPTLQFLLQQLGEHRFAMFANLIWSLWKARCKQVYEGAKIDITQTLGMATSYDRLARVAGMVSQVKHGAVQVTVEEIQIHGRICTMDGSFKEGNLAGWAYMMYEDGRLVSYEMITGSAISPLHAEALAINAAMQGVKMEGWSDVTFYTDSQVLTRLLNGSLSPDSIDWRIYVEIVQLISNWKGNDGFNCVDVSRELLPIKHGLANLARLKGFTTKGFTFPLFHSL
;
A
#
# COMPACT_ATOMS: atom_id res chain seq x y z
N MET A 1 24.80 -25.59 19.54
CA MET A 1 25.77 -25.80 20.64
C MET A 1 25.21 -25.35 21.99
N LEU A 2 24.75 -24.09 22.14
CA LEU A 2 24.15 -23.61 23.39
C LEU A 2 22.95 -24.46 23.87
N ASP A 3 22.01 -24.77 22.98
CA ASP A 3 20.84 -25.60 23.34
C ASP A 3 21.22 -27.01 23.80
N TYR A 4 22.34 -27.56 23.31
CA TYR A 4 22.85 -28.86 23.75
C TYR A 4 23.42 -28.80 25.17
N LYS A 5 24.18 -27.75 25.50
CA LYS A 5 24.69 -27.50 26.86
C LYS A 5 23.56 -27.27 27.87
N VAL A 6 22.46 -26.66 27.42
CA VAL A 6 21.23 -26.49 28.21
C VAL A 6 20.55 -27.83 28.46
N ALA A 7 20.45 -28.70 27.45
CA ALA A 7 19.90 -30.04 27.60
C ALA A 7 20.70 -30.91 28.60
N LEU A 8 22.02 -30.66 28.71
CA LEU A 8 22.90 -31.28 29.70
C LEU A 8 22.83 -30.64 31.10
N GLY A 9 22.02 -29.59 31.29
CA GLY A 9 21.91 -28.87 32.57
C GLY A 9 23.13 -28.01 32.92
N MET A 10 24.06 -27.79 31.99
CA MET A 10 25.28 -26.98 32.19
C MET A 10 25.00 -25.47 32.12
N ILE A 11 23.90 -25.09 31.46
CA ILE A 11 23.43 -23.70 31.34
C ILE A 11 21.96 -23.69 31.74
N GLN A 12 21.61 -22.93 32.80
CA GLN A 12 20.23 -22.87 33.27
C GLN A 12 19.35 -21.96 32.40
N GLY A 13 19.94 -20.91 31.80
CA GLY A 13 19.19 -19.94 31.00
C GLY A 13 18.18 -19.12 31.80
N LEU A 14 17.27 -18.44 31.10
CA LEU A 14 16.25 -17.57 31.70
C LEU A 14 14.85 -18.19 31.64
N SER A 15 14.33 -18.60 32.81
CA SER A 15 12.92 -19.01 32.95
C SER A 15 12.07 -17.87 33.52
N ILE A 16 11.00 -17.51 32.80
CA ILE A 16 10.10 -16.40 33.17
C ILE A 16 8.93 -16.87 34.04
N ALA A 17 8.53 -18.14 33.93
CA ALA A 17 7.45 -18.78 34.70
C ALA A 17 7.66 -20.29 34.75
N ARG A 18 7.08 -20.99 35.75
CA ARG A 18 7.30 -22.44 35.99
C ARG A 18 7.08 -23.34 34.77
N ASN A 19 6.13 -22.98 33.89
CA ASN A 19 5.79 -23.76 32.69
C ASN A 19 6.20 -23.04 31.38
N ALA A 20 6.99 -21.97 31.47
CA ALA A 20 7.47 -21.26 30.30
C ALA A 20 8.71 -21.98 29.73
N PRO A 21 8.92 -21.95 28.40
CA PRO A 21 10.17 -22.40 27.84
C PRO A 21 11.34 -21.57 28.39
N VAL A 22 12.46 -22.24 28.67
CA VAL A 22 13.71 -21.60 29.08
C VAL A 22 14.28 -20.84 27.88
N ILE A 23 14.64 -19.58 28.07
CA ILE A 23 15.25 -18.73 27.04
C ILE A 23 16.75 -18.70 27.27
N THR A 24 17.51 -19.22 26.32
CA THR A 24 18.96 -19.41 26.41
C THR A 24 19.68 -18.49 25.45
N SER A 25 19.20 -18.44 24.21
CA SER A 25 19.69 -17.55 23.18
C SER A 25 18.57 -17.06 22.27
N VAL A 26 18.76 -15.86 21.72
CA VAL A 26 17.95 -15.29 20.65
C VAL A 26 18.90 -14.80 19.58
N LEU A 27 18.74 -15.30 18.36
CA LEU A 27 19.61 -14.99 17.22
C LEU A 27 18.82 -14.26 16.14
N TYR A 28 19.42 -13.23 15.56
CA TYR A 28 18.98 -12.64 14.29
C TYR A 28 20.20 -12.27 13.44
N ALA A 29 20.46 -13.02 12.38
CA ALA A 29 21.70 -12.90 11.59
C ALA A 29 22.94 -13.00 12.50
N ASP A 30 23.76 -11.95 12.56
CA ASP A 30 24.97 -11.82 13.39
C ASP A 30 24.68 -11.30 14.82
N ASP A 31 23.49 -10.75 15.06
CA ASP A 31 23.08 -10.29 16.39
C ASP A 31 22.66 -11.49 17.26
N LEU A 32 23.49 -11.83 18.25
CA LEU A 32 23.25 -12.87 19.24
C LEU A 32 23.01 -12.28 20.64
N LEU A 33 21.89 -12.64 21.25
CA LEU A 33 21.60 -12.39 22.65
C LEU A 33 21.66 -13.72 23.41
N VAL A 34 22.49 -13.78 24.46
CA VAL A 34 22.61 -14.96 25.33
C VAL A 34 22.13 -14.61 26.75
N CYS A 35 21.39 -15.53 27.35
CA CYS A 35 20.87 -15.44 28.70
C CYS A 35 21.46 -16.57 29.55
N GLY A 36 21.91 -16.25 30.76
CA GLY A 36 22.40 -17.23 31.73
C GLY A 36 22.50 -16.63 33.13
N GLN A 37 22.83 -17.46 34.11
CA GLN A 37 23.10 -17.01 35.47
C GLN A 37 24.51 -16.43 35.60
N ALA A 38 24.67 -15.47 36.51
CA ALA A 38 25.96 -14.87 36.82
C ALA A 38 26.72 -15.74 37.84
N GLU A 39 26.85 -17.03 37.52
CA GLU A 39 27.65 -18.01 38.27
C GLU A 39 28.89 -18.37 37.44
N ASP A 40 30.03 -18.51 38.10
CA ASP A 40 31.33 -18.64 37.44
C ASP A 40 31.37 -19.83 36.47
N GLN A 41 30.77 -20.96 36.86
CA GLN A 41 30.70 -22.17 36.04
C GLN A 41 29.87 -21.94 34.77
N GLU A 42 28.66 -21.37 34.88
CA GLU A 42 27.77 -21.15 33.73
C GLU A 42 28.37 -20.12 32.76
N VAL A 43 28.97 -19.05 33.28
CA VAL A 43 29.66 -18.02 32.48
C VAL A 43 30.80 -18.61 31.67
N GLN A 44 31.64 -19.47 32.29
CA GLN A 44 32.74 -20.12 31.58
C GLN A 44 32.25 -21.12 30.54
N GLN A 45 31.16 -21.85 30.80
CA GLN A 45 30.55 -22.74 29.81
C GLN A 45 30.01 -21.98 28.60
N ILE A 46 29.34 -20.83 28.82
CA ILE A 46 28.89 -19.97 27.74
C ILE A 46 30.09 -19.48 26.91
N LYS A 47 31.14 -18.99 27.57
CA LYS A 47 32.37 -18.53 26.90
C LYS A 47 33.00 -19.64 26.05
N ASN A 48 33.26 -20.80 26.65
CA ASN A 48 33.86 -21.94 25.95
C ASN A 48 33.02 -22.35 24.73
N THR A 49 31.69 -22.34 24.87
CA THR A 49 30.79 -22.69 23.75
C THR A 49 30.89 -21.68 22.60
N ILE A 50 31.05 -20.39 22.90
CA ILE A 50 31.23 -19.36 21.87
C ILE A 50 32.63 -19.47 21.26
N ASP A 51 33.67 -19.69 22.07
CA ASP A 51 35.04 -19.84 21.59
C ASP A 51 35.20 -21.08 20.70
N GLU A 52 34.58 -22.22 21.05
CA GLU A 52 34.51 -23.41 20.20
C GLU A 52 33.81 -23.10 18.86
N PHE A 53 32.70 -22.36 18.89
CA PHE A 53 32.02 -21.94 17.66
C PHE A 53 32.91 -21.03 16.81
N CYS A 54 33.61 -20.07 17.42
CA CYS A 54 34.56 -19.19 16.75
C CYS A 54 35.72 -19.98 16.11
N ALA A 55 36.26 -20.97 16.82
CA ALA A 55 37.31 -21.84 16.31
C ALA A 55 36.84 -22.69 15.12
N MET A 56 35.61 -23.21 15.17
CA MET A 56 35.05 -24.02 14.08
C MET A 56 34.63 -23.19 12.86
N SER A 57 34.11 -21.98 13.07
CA SER A 57 33.58 -21.12 12.00
C SER A 57 34.60 -20.17 11.39
N GLY A 58 35.72 -19.93 12.08
CA GLY A 58 36.68 -18.89 11.73
C GLY A 58 36.19 -17.45 12.03
N GLN A 59 35.05 -17.29 12.69
CA GLN A 59 34.49 -15.98 13.04
C GLN A 59 35.02 -15.50 14.39
N THR A 60 35.04 -14.18 14.59
CA THR A 60 35.44 -13.54 15.85
C THR A 60 34.34 -12.64 16.40
N ILE A 61 34.27 -12.53 17.73
CA ILE A 61 33.29 -11.68 18.41
C ILE A 61 33.74 -10.21 18.29
N GLY A 62 32.83 -9.33 17.88
CA GLY A 62 33.06 -7.89 17.91
C GLY A 62 32.95 -7.34 19.34
N ILE A 63 34.04 -7.42 20.12
CA ILE A 63 34.09 -7.01 21.54
C ILE A 63 33.55 -5.59 21.74
N ASP A 64 33.87 -4.65 20.85
CA ASP A 64 33.40 -3.26 20.93
C ASP A 64 31.88 -3.10 20.81
N LYS A 65 31.22 -4.05 20.15
CA LYS A 65 29.76 -4.09 19.97
C LYS A 65 29.08 -4.92 21.07
N SER A 66 29.80 -5.83 21.72
CA SER A 66 29.28 -6.70 22.78
C SER A 66 29.02 -5.93 24.07
N ARG A 67 27.86 -6.18 24.69
CA ARG A 67 27.45 -5.56 25.95
C ARG A 67 26.81 -6.60 26.87
N ILE A 68 26.94 -6.38 28.18
CA ILE A 68 26.34 -7.26 29.22
C ILE A 68 25.33 -6.48 30.05
N TRP A 69 24.17 -7.07 30.31
CA TRP A 69 23.18 -6.52 31.23
C TRP A 69 23.04 -7.41 32.46
N PHE A 70 23.10 -6.79 33.64
CA PHE A 70 23.00 -7.50 34.90
C PHE A 70 21.65 -7.30 35.58
N SER A 71 21.21 -8.33 36.31
CA SER A 71 20.06 -8.20 37.20
C SER A 71 20.39 -7.26 38.36
N LYS A 72 19.35 -6.68 38.98
CA LYS A 72 19.54 -5.81 40.16
C LYS A 72 20.18 -6.54 41.35
N ARG A 73 20.07 -7.86 41.41
CA ARG A 73 20.53 -8.70 42.53
C ARG A 73 21.92 -9.28 42.32
N THR A 74 22.54 -9.09 41.15
CA THR A 74 23.88 -9.60 40.87
C THR A 74 24.93 -8.82 41.68
N SER A 75 25.78 -9.53 42.42
CA SER A 75 26.85 -8.96 43.26
C SER A 75 27.91 -8.22 42.43
N ALA A 76 28.65 -7.31 43.06
CA ALA A 76 29.70 -6.55 42.38
C ALA A 76 30.83 -7.45 41.86
N ASP A 77 31.19 -8.49 42.61
CA ASP A 77 32.25 -9.43 42.22
C ASP A 77 31.84 -10.27 41.02
N ALA A 78 30.61 -10.82 41.00
CA ALA A 78 30.09 -11.55 39.86
C ALA A 78 30.01 -10.68 38.59
N ARG A 79 29.69 -9.38 38.73
CA ARG A 79 29.71 -8.44 37.60
C ARG A 79 31.11 -8.27 37.03
N ARG A 80 32.11 -8.07 37.90
CA ARG A 80 33.52 -7.92 37.49
C ARG A 80 34.01 -9.19 36.79
N PHE A 81 33.67 -10.35 37.32
CA PHE A 81 34.00 -11.64 36.71
C PHE A 81 33.40 -11.77 35.29
N CYS A 82 32.10 -11.56 35.13
CA CYS A 82 31.45 -11.62 33.82
C CYS A 82 32.04 -10.62 32.81
N MET A 83 32.34 -9.40 33.25
CA MET A 83 32.96 -8.38 32.39
C MET A 83 34.37 -8.80 31.95
N ALA A 84 35.17 -9.38 32.85
CA ALA A 84 36.50 -9.89 32.52
C ALA A 84 36.43 -11.10 31.57
N ALA A 85 35.47 -12.01 31.79
CA ALA A 85 35.30 -13.21 30.99
C ALA A 85 34.99 -12.88 29.52
N PHE A 86 34.02 -12.00 29.27
CA PHE A 86 33.57 -11.64 27.91
C PHE A 86 34.25 -10.39 27.32
N GLN A 87 35.10 -9.71 28.09
CA GLN A 87 35.73 -8.42 27.72
C GLN A 87 34.72 -7.34 27.29
N ALA A 88 33.47 -7.45 27.75
CA ALA A 88 32.37 -6.61 27.31
C ALA A 88 31.95 -5.60 28.39
N ALA A 89 31.67 -4.38 27.96
CA ALA A 89 31.19 -3.32 28.85
C ALA A 89 29.74 -3.56 29.30
N VAL A 90 29.36 -2.93 30.42
CA VAL A 90 27.97 -2.94 30.88
C VAL A 90 27.11 -2.17 29.89
N GLY A 91 26.01 -2.77 29.45
CA GLY A 91 25.05 -2.15 28.54
C GLY A 91 24.17 -1.10 29.22
N GLU A 92 23.93 0.00 28.51
CA GLU A 92 22.98 1.04 28.93
C GLU A 92 21.52 0.62 28.63
N LYS A 93 20.56 1.36 29.20
CA LYS A 93 19.12 1.02 29.08
C LYS A 93 18.47 1.45 27.76
N ASP A 94 19.12 2.36 27.06
CA ASP A 94 18.76 2.90 25.74
C ASP A 94 19.47 2.14 24.60
N HIS A 95 20.31 1.16 24.91
CA HIS A 95 20.97 0.33 23.92
C HIS A 95 19.95 -0.36 22.99
N MET A 96 20.22 -0.30 21.70
CA MET A 96 19.32 -0.74 20.64
C MET A 96 19.62 -2.17 20.23
N TYR A 97 18.59 -3.01 20.16
CA TYR A 97 18.64 -4.33 19.56
C TYR A 97 17.64 -4.36 18.40
N LEU A 98 18.12 -4.66 17.18
CA LEU A 98 17.30 -4.59 15.95
C LEU A 98 16.57 -3.24 15.80
N GLY A 99 17.19 -2.13 16.20
CA GLY A 99 16.60 -0.79 16.09
C GLY A 99 15.49 -0.46 17.09
N VAL A 100 15.33 -1.26 18.15
CA VAL A 100 14.42 -0.99 19.27
C VAL A 100 15.18 -1.10 20.60
N PRO A 101 14.94 -0.22 21.60
CA PRO A 101 15.63 -0.31 22.87
C PRO A 101 15.27 -1.60 23.61
N ILE A 102 16.29 -2.37 23.97
CA ILE A 102 16.13 -3.70 24.59
C ILE A 102 15.45 -3.65 25.97
N MET A 103 15.63 -2.54 26.71
CA MET A 103 15.05 -2.31 28.04
C MET A 103 14.12 -1.08 28.07
N ALA A 104 13.28 -0.92 27.04
CA ALA A 104 12.28 0.16 26.96
C ALA A 104 11.22 0.06 28.08
N THR A 105 11.41 0.81 29.18
CA THR A 105 10.48 0.82 30.33
C THR A 105 9.87 2.21 30.57
N ARG A 106 10.63 3.26 30.27
CA ARG A 106 10.30 4.67 30.48
C ARG A 106 10.00 5.38 29.16
N ARG A 107 9.29 6.51 29.25
CA ARG A 107 8.96 7.37 28.11
C ARG A 107 10.21 7.80 27.33
N GLN A 108 11.28 8.17 28.04
CA GLN A 108 12.54 8.67 27.48
C GLN A 108 13.21 7.67 26.52
N HIS A 109 13.02 6.37 26.75
CA HIS A 109 13.63 5.35 25.88
C HIS A 109 13.01 5.34 24.47
N TYR A 110 11.92 6.09 24.23
CA TYR A 110 11.31 6.25 22.91
C TYR A 110 11.66 7.58 22.24
N ASP A 111 12.49 8.44 22.85
CA ASP A 111 12.89 9.71 22.24
C ASP A 111 13.64 9.48 20.92
N TYR A 112 14.43 8.40 20.81
CA TYR A 112 15.07 7.97 19.55
C TYR A 112 14.09 7.85 18.37
N LEU A 113 12.86 7.38 18.63
CA LEU A 113 11.84 7.20 17.59
C LEU A 113 11.30 8.55 17.15
N ILE A 114 11.10 9.47 18.10
CA ILE A 114 10.70 10.85 17.81
C ILE A 114 11.78 11.51 16.96
N ASP A 115 13.04 11.39 17.36
CA ASP A 115 14.17 12.00 16.67
C ASP A 115 14.32 11.43 15.25
N LYS A 116 14.15 10.12 15.07
CA LYS A 116 14.17 9.47 13.76
C LYS A 116 13.06 9.98 12.84
N VAL A 117 11.84 10.14 13.38
CA VAL A 117 10.71 10.72 12.64
C VAL A 117 11.00 12.19 12.30
N VAL A 118 11.46 12.98 13.26
CA VAL A 118 11.77 14.40 13.09
C VAL A 118 12.87 14.60 12.04
N ALA A 119 13.93 13.81 12.08
CA ALA A 119 15.01 13.85 11.11
C ALA A 119 14.50 13.61 9.69
N LYS A 120 13.62 12.62 9.47
CA LYS A 120 12.99 12.39 8.16
C LYS A 120 12.11 13.56 7.74
N LEU A 121 11.28 14.08 8.65
CA LEU A 121 10.38 15.21 8.35
C LEU A 121 11.15 16.50 8.03
N HIS A 122 12.28 16.76 8.67
CA HIS A 122 13.13 17.91 8.42
C HIS A 122 13.90 17.80 7.09
N ASN A 123 14.39 16.60 6.75
CA ASN A 123 15.10 16.37 5.48
C ASN A 123 14.22 16.60 4.26
N TRP A 124 12.90 16.46 4.41
CA TRP A 124 11.96 16.78 3.35
C TRP A 124 11.71 18.29 3.32
N LYS A 125 12.12 18.95 2.23
CA LYS A 125 11.84 20.37 1.95
C LYS A 125 10.32 20.59 1.83
N ALA A 126 9.61 20.66 2.96
CA ALA A 126 8.16 20.63 3.05
C ALA A 126 7.46 21.77 2.32
N LYS A 127 8.17 22.88 2.04
CA LYS A 127 7.69 24.00 1.21
C LYS A 127 7.59 23.64 -0.27
N LEU A 128 8.43 22.74 -0.77
CA LEU A 128 8.46 22.32 -2.18
C LEU A 128 7.50 21.16 -2.48
N LEU A 129 6.92 20.55 -1.44
CA LEU A 129 6.06 19.37 -1.58
C LEU A 129 4.59 19.75 -1.69
N SER A 130 3.92 19.17 -2.69
CA SER A 130 2.46 19.21 -2.76
C SER A 130 1.83 18.48 -1.57
N PRO A 131 0.61 18.83 -1.13
CA PRO A 131 -0.07 18.09 -0.06
C PRO A 131 -0.24 16.60 -0.38
N ALA A 132 -0.45 16.25 -1.65
CA ALA A 132 -0.50 14.85 -2.10
C ALA A 132 0.83 14.13 -1.83
N ALA A 133 1.96 14.75 -2.17
CA ALA A 133 3.28 14.18 -1.94
C ALA A 133 3.58 14.01 -0.44
N LYS A 134 3.19 14.98 0.40
CA LYS A 134 3.33 14.87 1.86
C LYS A 134 2.56 13.68 2.43
N VAL A 135 1.33 13.46 1.99
CA VAL A 135 0.54 12.28 2.42
C VAL A 135 1.25 10.99 2.04
N VAL A 136 1.79 10.91 0.82
CA VAL A 136 2.51 9.72 0.35
C VAL A 136 3.74 9.45 1.22
N LEU A 137 4.56 10.47 1.49
CA LEU A 137 5.79 10.32 2.29
C LEU A 137 5.50 9.86 3.73
N VAL A 138 4.49 10.44 4.38
CA VAL A 138 4.10 10.03 5.73
C VAL A 138 3.67 8.55 5.73
N LYS A 139 2.88 8.13 4.74
CA LYS A 139 2.40 6.73 4.66
C LYS A 139 3.47 5.73 4.28
N SER A 140 4.40 6.08 3.39
CA SER A 140 5.40 5.13 2.89
C SER A 140 6.65 5.05 3.76
N VAL A 141 6.92 6.07 4.59
CA VAL A 141 8.14 6.15 5.39
C VAL A 141 7.86 6.24 6.88
N VAL A 142 7.03 7.21 7.31
CA VAL A 142 6.81 7.47 8.75
C VAL A 142 5.94 6.38 9.38
N GLU A 143 4.83 6.01 8.75
CA GLU A 143 3.94 4.98 9.27
C GLU A 143 4.66 3.61 9.43
N PRO A 144 5.40 3.07 8.43
CA PRO A 144 6.14 1.81 8.61
C PRO A 144 7.22 1.88 9.69
N MET A 145 7.92 3.01 9.81
CA MET A 145 8.93 3.22 10.83
C MET A 145 8.35 3.08 12.24
N VAL A 146 7.20 3.70 12.48
CA VAL A 146 6.55 3.64 13.79
C VAL A 146 5.91 2.27 14.02
N LEU A 147 5.30 1.67 12.98
CA LEU A 147 4.72 0.33 13.05
C LEU A 147 5.76 -0.74 13.41
N TYR A 148 7.00 -0.60 12.93
CA TYR A 148 8.10 -1.49 13.29
C TYR A 148 8.35 -1.49 14.80
N SER A 149 8.48 -0.30 15.41
CA SER A 149 8.66 -0.16 16.86
C SER A 149 7.43 -0.67 17.66
N MET A 150 6.21 -0.44 17.17
CA MET A 150 4.99 -0.95 17.80
C MET A 150 4.91 -2.48 17.79
N GLY A 151 5.59 -3.15 16.85
CA GLY A 151 5.66 -4.60 16.78
C GLY A 151 6.46 -5.25 17.91
N ALA A 152 7.41 -4.51 18.49
CA ALA A 152 8.15 -4.97 19.66
C ALA A 152 7.34 -4.82 20.97
N GLY A 153 6.41 -3.86 21.02
CA GLY A 153 5.53 -3.66 22.16
C GLY A 153 4.79 -2.32 22.14
N PRO A 154 3.84 -2.12 23.08
CA PRO A 154 3.03 -0.92 23.11
C PRO A 154 3.86 0.31 23.46
N ILE A 155 3.77 1.33 22.62
CA ILE A 155 4.43 2.62 22.84
C ILE A 155 3.53 3.48 23.76
N PRO A 156 4.09 4.24 24.73
CA PRO A 156 3.32 5.13 25.58
C PRO A 156 2.54 6.19 24.76
N GLU A 157 1.28 6.42 25.14
CA GLU A 157 0.37 7.37 24.47
C GLU A 157 0.97 8.77 24.30
N SER A 158 1.67 9.26 25.33
CA SER A 158 2.29 10.58 25.32
C SER A 158 3.46 10.73 24.33
N VAL A 159 4.06 9.62 23.87
CA VAL A 159 5.06 9.60 22.79
C VAL A 159 4.33 9.64 21.44
N LEU A 160 3.28 8.86 21.28
CA LEU A 160 2.47 8.79 20.07
C LEU A 160 1.82 10.15 19.75
N GLN A 161 1.30 10.83 20.76
CA GLN A 161 0.78 12.19 20.63
C GLN A 161 1.86 13.19 20.17
N ARG A 162 3.09 13.09 20.69
CA ARG A 162 4.22 13.91 20.22
C ARG A 162 4.53 13.64 18.74
N ILE A 163 4.55 12.38 18.32
CA ILE A 163 4.76 12.01 16.91
C ILE A 163 3.64 12.58 16.03
N ASN A 164 2.37 12.40 16.41
CA ASN A 164 1.22 12.97 15.71
C ASN A 164 1.32 14.49 15.55
N LEU A 165 1.75 15.21 16.59
CA LEU A 165 1.97 16.66 16.53
C LEU A 165 3.06 17.03 15.50
N LYS A 166 4.15 16.26 15.41
CA LYS A 166 5.20 16.48 14.41
C LYS A 166 4.72 16.21 12.98
N ILE A 167 3.97 15.12 12.77
CA ILE A 167 3.36 14.80 11.47
C ILE A 167 2.37 15.90 11.06
N ARG A 168 1.52 16.34 12.00
CA ARG A 168 0.56 17.44 11.78
C ARG A 168 1.26 18.75 11.41
N ALA A 169 2.34 19.09 12.11
CA ALA A 169 3.13 20.28 11.82
C ALA A 169 3.79 20.19 10.44
N PHE A 170 4.38 19.04 10.08
CA PHE A 170 4.93 18.83 8.74
C PHE A 170 3.87 18.99 7.63
N PHE A 171 2.68 18.43 7.85
CA PHE A 171 1.59 18.49 6.88
C PHE A 171 1.11 19.94 6.66
N TRP A 172 0.78 20.65 7.74
CA TRP A 172 0.16 21.98 7.66
C TRP A 172 1.16 23.13 7.55
N ASN A 173 2.19 23.12 8.39
CA ASN A 173 2.96 24.32 8.67
C ASN A 173 4.07 24.53 7.64
N SER A 174 4.66 23.48 7.04
CA SER A 174 5.82 23.62 6.12
C SER A 174 6.95 24.53 6.64
N GLY A 175 7.09 24.67 7.97
CA GLY A 175 8.03 25.60 8.62
C GLY A 175 7.44 26.94 9.07
N ASP A 176 6.19 27.27 8.73
CA ASP A 176 5.46 28.45 9.20
C ASP A 176 4.43 28.07 10.28
N LYS A 177 4.67 28.53 11.52
CA LYS A 177 3.80 28.22 12.66
C LYS A 177 2.42 28.87 12.57
N ASN A 178 2.27 29.95 11.81
CA ASN A 178 1.07 30.80 11.78
C ASN A 178 0.12 30.48 10.62
N LYS A 179 0.43 29.46 9.80
CA LYS A 179 -0.41 29.11 8.65
C LYS A 179 -1.79 28.59 9.09
N MET A 180 -2.85 29.22 8.59
CA MET A 180 -4.23 28.84 8.89
C MET A 180 -4.53 27.40 8.45
N ARG A 181 -5.14 26.63 9.35
CA ARG A 181 -5.52 25.22 9.13
C ARG A 181 -6.99 25.14 8.73
N LEU A 182 -7.24 24.84 7.46
CA LEU A 182 -8.60 24.88 6.91
C LEU A 182 -9.41 23.61 7.19
N VAL A 183 -8.76 22.49 7.50
CA VAL A 183 -9.43 21.24 7.88
C VAL A 183 -8.86 20.75 9.21
N SER A 184 -9.74 20.22 10.08
CA SER A 184 -9.30 19.66 11.36
C SER A 184 -8.43 18.42 11.16
N TRP A 185 -7.58 18.10 12.13
CA TRP A 185 -6.67 16.96 12.00
C TRP A 185 -7.44 15.64 12.04
N GLU A 186 -8.49 15.59 12.85
CA GLU A 186 -9.38 14.46 13.04
C GLU A 186 -10.02 14.07 11.70
N LYS A 187 -10.52 15.05 10.93
CA LYS A 187 -11.06 14.82 9.57
C LYS A 187 -10.00 14.31 8.59
N ILE A 188 -8.75 14.78 8.69
CA ILE A 188 -7.66 14.30 7.82
C ILE A 188 -7.34 12.83 8.09
N THR A 189 -7.38 12.43 9.38
CA THR A 189 -6.99 11.09 9.80
C THR A 189 -8.01 9.99 9.51
N VAL A 190 -9.20 10.37 9.05
CA VAL A 190 -10.26 9.45 8.64
C VAL A 190 -9.90 8.77 7.31
N PRO A 191 -10.41 7.55 7.04
CA PRO A 191 -10.22 6.89 5.75
C PRO A 191 -10.71 7.71 4.55
N LYS A 192 -10.13 7.43 3.38
CA LYS A 192 -10.49 8.10 2.12
C LYS A 192 -11.99 7.99 1.77
N PHE A 193 -12.58 6.80 1.96
CA PHE A 193 -14.01 6.57 1.69
C PHE A 193 -14.94 7.34 2.65
N ALA A 194 -14.40 7.77 3.79
CA ALA A 194 -15.10 8.59 4.78
C ALA A 194 -14.64 10.05 4.78
N GLY A 195 -14.02 10.48 3.67
CA GLY A 195 -13.68 11.87 3.44
C GLY A 195 -12.41 12.37 4.09
N GLY A 196 -11.56 11.51 4.65
CA GLY A 196 -10.20 11.92 5.05
C GLY A 196 -9.16 11.73 3.95
N LEU A 197 -7.90 12.01 4.28
CA LEU A 197 -6.75 11.73 3.38
C LEU A 197 -6.22 10.31 3.56
N GLY A 198 -6.77 9.59 4.54
CA GLY A 198 -6.34 8.26 4.96
C GLY A 198 -4.97 8.23 5.62
N LEU A 199 -4.45 9.38 6.07
CA LEU A 199 -3.35 9.40 7.05
C LEU A 199 -3.87 8.74 8.32
N ARG A 200 -3.11 7.87 8.95
CA ARG A 200 -3.61 7.17 10.14
C ARG A 200 -3.05 7.81 11.39
N ASP A 201 -3.92 8.02 12.37
CA ASP A 201 -3.50 8.40 13.71
C ASP A 201 -2.60 7.30 14.28
N VAL A 202 -1.38 7.68 14.67
CA VAL A 202 -0.36 6.77 15.18
C VAL A 202 -0.80 6.11 16.50
N THR A 203 -1.63 6.78 17.29
CA THR A 203 -2.28 6.20 18.48
C THR A 203 -3.24 5.07 18.11
N MET A 204 -4.05 5.28 17.07
CA MET A 204 -4.93 4.23 16.55
C MET A 204 -4.12 3.06 15.98
N LEU A 205 -3.00 3.34 15.29
CA LEU A 205 -2.08 2.29 14.81
C LEU A 205 -1.49 1.45 15.95
N ASN A 206 -1.14 2.06 17.09
CA ASN A 206 -0.65 1.32 18.28
C ASN A 206 -1.70 0.32 18.78
N LYS A 207 -2.95 0.78 18.91
CA LYS A 207 -4.09 -0.08 19.30
C LYS A 207 -4.34 -1.18 18.28
N ALA A 208 -4.29 -0.85 16.99
CA ALA A 208 -4.47 -1.83 15.92
C ALA A 208 -3.36 -2.89 15.92
N MET A 209 -2.12 -2.49 16.25
CA MET A 209 -1.01 -3.42 16.38
C MET A 209 -1.20 -4.33 17.59
N ALA A 210 -1.70 -3.80 18.72
CA ALA A 210 -2.05 -4.62 19.88
C ALA A 210 -3.16 -5.64 19.54
N VAL A 211 -4.19 -5.26 18.78
CA VAL A 211 -5.23 -6.20 18.29
C VAL A 211 -4.59 -7.27 17.39
N LYS A 212 -3.66 -6.91 16.52
CA LYS A 212 -2.92 -7.88 15.69
C LYS A 212 -2.05 -8.82 16.51
N MET A 213 -1.36 -8.32 17.53
CA MET A 213 -0.57 -9.16 18.44
C MET A 213 -1.48 -10.09 19.24
N LEU A 214 -2.63 -9.60 19.71
CA LEU A 214 -3.63 -10.43 20.39
C LEU A 214 -4.14 -11.53 19.46
N TRP A 215 -4.46 -11.21 18.21
CA TRP A 215 -4.86 -12.20 17.21
C TRP A 215 -3.80 -13.31 17.09
N ARG A 216 -2.52 -12.94 16.98
CA ARG A 216 -1.41 -13.92 16.96
C ARG A 216 -1.31 -14.73 18.25
N LEU A 217 -1.61 -14.16 19.41
CA LEU A 217 -1.61 -14.89 20.68
C LEU A 217 -2.69 -15.98 20.73
N VAL A 218 -3.88 -15.70 20.20
CA VAL A 218 -5.03 -16.64 20.19
C VAL A 218 -5.01 -17.59 18.99
N SER A 219 -4.33 -17.24 17.90
CA SER A 219 -4.27 -18.08 16.70
C SER A 219 -3.31 -19.25 16.85
N LYS A 220 -3.76 -20.44 16.45
CA LYS A 220 -2.91 -21.65 16.41
C LYS A 220 -1.66 -21.49 15.54
N GLU A 221 -1.74 -20.71 14.45
CA GLU A 221 -0.60 -20.47 13.54
C GLU A 221 0.66 -19.94 14.24
N CYS A 222 0.49 -19.21 15.34
CA CYS A 222 1.60 -18.61 16.09
C CYS A 222 1.88 -19.31 17.42
N GLU A 223 1.24 -20.43 17.73
CA GLU A 223 1.39 -21.15 19.00
C GLU A 223 2.84 -21.58 19.28
N ASN A 224 3.58 -21.91 18.22
CA ASN A 224 4.98 -22.29 18.34
C ASN A 224 5.95 -21.12 18.57
N SER A 225 5.48 -19.86 18.46
CA SER A 225 6.33 -18.69 18.69
C SER A 225 6.75 -18.58 20.15
N LEU A 226 8.05 -18.36 20.41
CA LEU A 226 8.61 -18.27 21.77
C LEU A 226 7.85 -17.29 22.67
N TRP A 227 7.57 -16.08 22.19
CA TRP A 227 6.85 -15.06 22.96
C TRP A 227 5.40 -15.47 23.29
N VAL A 228 4.74 -16.25 22.42
CA VAL A 228 3.39 -16.79 22.66
C VAL A 228 3.44 -17.82 23.78
N LYS A 229 4.36 -18.78 23.70
CA LYS A 229 4.56 -19.82 24.74
C LYS A 229 4.83 -19.19 26.10
N VAL A 230 5.74 -18.21 26.15
CA VAL A 230 6.08 -17.48 27.38
C VAL A 230 4.87 -16.75 27.97
N LEU A 231 4.11 -16.00 27.15
CA LEU A 231 2.93 -15.27 27.65
C LEU A 231 1.81 -16.22 28.09
N LYS A 232 1.54 -17.29 27.33
CA LYS A 232 0.55 -18.31 27.71
C LYS A 232 0.92 -18.97 29.03
N ALA A 233 2.17 -19.39 29.20
CA ALA A 233 2.63 -20.00 30.44
C ALA A 233 2.57 -19.05 31.65
N LYS A 234 2.86 -17.76 31.43
CA LYS A 234 2.88 -16.75 32.50
C LYS A 234 1.50 -16.29 32.95
N TYR A 235 0.57 -16.10 32.01
CA TYR A 235 -0.72 -15.44 32.29
C TYR A 235 -1.95 -16.33 32.10
N LEU A 236 -1.83 -17.44 31.37
CA LEU A 236 -2.97 -18.26 30.92
C LEU A 236 -2.87 -19.71 31.38
N SER A 237 -2.07 -20.00 32.41
CA SER A 237 -1.91 -21.36 32.94
C SER A 237 -3.20 -21.98 33.48
N ARG A 238 -4.15 -21.15 33.92
CA ARG A 238 -5.46 -21.58 34.48
C ARG A 238 -6.65 -20.84 33.86
N SER A 239 -6.45 -20.16 32.73
CA SER A 239 -7.49 -19.31 32.14
C SER A 239 -7.31 -19.21 30.62
N VAL A 240 -8.39 -18.91 29.92
CA VAL A 240 -8.39 -18.58 28.50
C VAL A 240 -8.24 -17.07 28.31
N VAL A 241 -7.66 -16.66 27.18
CA VAL A 241 -7.40 -15.23 26.87
C VAL A 241 -8.63 -14.36 27.07
N TRP A 242 -9.80 -14.89 26.69
CA TRP A 242 -11.08 -14.20 26.70
C TRP A 242 -11.64 -13.92 28.10
N LEU A 243 -11.20 -14.67 29.11
CA LEU A 243 -11.63 -14.59 30.52
C LEU A 243 -10.54 -14.15 31.49
N ALA A 244 -9.30 -14.07 31.04
CA ALA A 244 -8.18 -13.67 31.88
C ALA A 244 -8.43 -12.29 32.52
N SER A 245 -8.32 -12.19 33.85
CA SER A 245 -8.37 -10.91 34.56
C SER A 245 -7.03 -10.16 34.40
N ILE A 246 -7.05 -8.83 34.58
CA ILE A 246 -5.83 -8.03 34.60
C ILE A 246 -5.16 -8.22 35.97
N PRO A 247 -3.98 -8.86 36.07
CA PRO A 247 -3.30 -8.99 37.36
C PRO A 247 -2.79 -7.62 37.84
N VAL A 248 -2.79 -7.38 39.15
CA VAL A 248 -2.27 -6.14 39.76
C VAL A 248 -0.83 -5.83 39.32
N ARG A 249 0.00 -6.87 39.15
CA ARG A 249 1.35 -6.77 38.59
C ARG A 249 1.41 -7.48 37.24
N CYS A 250 1.30 -6.74 36.15
CA CYS A 250 1.48 -7.26 34.80
C CYS A 250 2.33 -6.34 33.94
N THR A 251 2.83 -6.89 32.83
CA THR A 251 3.62 -6.13 31.86
C THR A 251 2.71 -5.18 31.08
N LYS A 252 3.25 -4.05 30.62
CA LYS A 252 2.52 -3.10 29.75
C LYS A 252 2.01 -3.77 28.47
N LEU A 253 2.77 -4.73 27.94
CA LEU A 253 2.35 -5.57 26.82
C LEU A 253 1.06 -6.33 27.15
N TRP A 254 1.03 -7.06 28.26
CA TRP A 254 -0.16 -7.81 28.67
C TRP A 254 -1.38 -6.90 28.89
N GLN A 255 -1.20 -5.76 29.55
CA GLN A 255 -2.26 -4.76 29.71
C GLN A 255 -2.82 -4.29 28.37
N SER A 256 -1.94 -3.98 27.42
CA SER A 256 -2.35 -3.56 26.07
C SER A 256 -3.07 -4.67 25.29
N LEU A 257 -2.67 -5.93 25.46
CA LEU A 257 -3.35 -7.08 24.83
C LEU A 257 -4.75 -7.29 25.41
N LEU A 258 -4.93 -7.13 26.72
CA LEU A 258 -6.25 -7.23 27.35
C LEU A 258 -7.16 -6.05 26.98
N GLN A 259 -6.63 -4.84 26.78
CA GLN A 259 -7.41 -3.73 26.21
C GLN A 259 -7.83 -4.03 24.76
N ALA A 260 -6.91 -4.58 23.96
CA ALA A 260 -7.20 -4.97 22.59
C ALA A 260 -8.25 -6.11 22.50
N ARG A 261 -8.34 -6.93 23.55
CA ARG A 261 -9.32 -8.01 23.65
C ARG A 261 -10.74 -7.48 23.64
N GLU A 262 -11.03 -6.41 24.38
CA GLU A 262 -12.38 -5.85 24.43
C GLU A 262 -12.85 -5.36 23.05
N VAL A 263 -11.92 -4.91 22.19
CA VAL A 263 -12.21 -4.53 20.81
C VAL A 263 -12.47 -5.76 19.93
N LEU A 264 -11.70 -6.83 20.12
CA LEU A 264 -11.74 -8.02 19.28
C LEU A 264 -12.91 -8.96 19.63
N LYS A 265 -13.26 -9.04 20.91
CA LYS A 265 -14.22 -9.99 21.51
C LYS A 265 -15.60 -10.07 20.80
N PRO A 266 -16.23 -8.96 20.36
CA PRO A 266 -17.52 -9.02 19.65
C PRO A 266 -17.40 -9.58 18.21
N HIS A 267 -16.20 -9.57 17.64
CA HIS A 267 -15.96 -9.75 16.21
C HIS A 267 -15.36 -11.13 15.86
N VAL A 268 -15.14 -11.99 16.84
CA VAL A 268 -14.50 -13.30 16.66
C VAL A 268 -15.49 -14.45 16.79
N ARG A 269 -15.24 -15.53 16.05
CA ARG A 269 -15.92 -16.80 16.20
C ARG A 269 -14.96 -17.96 15.92
N TRP A 270 -15.14 -19.10 16.56
CA TRP A 270 -14.54 -20.35 16.11
C TRP A 270 -15.40 -21.00 15.03
N LEU A 271 -14.76 -21.35 13.91
CA LEU A 271 -15.30 -22.30 12.95
C LEU A 271 -14.86 -23.70 13.41
N LEU A 272 -15.84 -24.48 13.85
CA LEU A 272 -15.61 -25.82 14.38
C LEU A 272 -15.26 -26.78 13.25
N GLY A 273 -14.18 -27.52 13.44
CA GLY A 273 -13.74 -28.63 12.62
C GLY A 273 -13.96 -29.92 13.39
N ASP A 274 -12.93 -30.44 14.04
CA ASP A 274 -12.95 -31.63 14.90
C ASP A 274 -13.50 -31.36 16.31
N GLY A 275 -13.57 -30.10 16.75
CA GLY A 275 -14.13 -29.69 18.03
C GLY A 275 -13.23 -29.96 19.24
N GLN A 276 -12.03 -30.53 19.03
CA GLN A 276 -11.13 -30.95 20.11
C GLN A 276 -10.35 -29.81 20.74
N THR A 277 -10.30 -28.65 20.09
CA THR A 277 -9.46 -27.54 20.55
C THR A 277 -10.25 -26.36 21.06
N CYS A 278 -11.48 -26.19 20.60
CA CYS A 278 -12.37 -25.19 21.13
C CYS A 278 -12.93 -25.65 22.47
N LYS A 279 -12.67 -24.87 23.52
CA LYS A 279 -13.27 -25.11 24.83
C LYS A 279 -14.73 -24.69 24.83
N VAL A 280 -15.56 -25.41 25.59
CA VAL A 280 -16.99 -25.06 25.75
C VAL A 280 -17.14 -23.70 26.45
N ILE A 281 -16.27 -23.40 27.42
CA ILE A 281 -16.42 -22.24 28.28
C ILE A 281 -15.33 -21.23 27.98
N GLY A 282 -15.75 -19.97 27.85
CA GLY A 282 -14.83 -18.87 27.66
C GLY A 282 -14.28 -18.75 26.26
N GLU A 283 -14.79 -19.51 25.28
CA GLU A 283 -14.37 -19.38 23.88
C GLU A 283 -15.52 -19.02 22.94
N PRO A 284 -15.23 -18.28 21.85
CA PRO A 284 -16.25 -17.74 20.95
C PRO A 284 -16.78 -18.75 19.93
N TRP A 285 -17.20 -19.94 20.34
CA TRP A 285 -17.79 -20.92 19.39
C TRP A 285 -19.25 -20.62 19.01
N HIS A 286 -19.93 -19.79 19.80
CA HIS A 286 -21.32 -19.37 19.56
C HIS A 286 -21.45 -17.84 19.66
N ASP A 287 -22.51 -17.23 19.10
CA ASP A 287 -22.70 -15.77 19.21
C ASP A 287 -23.05 -15.31 20.62
N LEU A 288 -23.72 -16.16 21.38
CA LEU A 288 -24.10 -15.92 22.78
C LEU A 288 -23.07 -16.46 23.78
N TRP A 289 -21.85 -16.79 23.33
CA TRP A 289 -20.81 -17.35 24.20
C TRP A 289 -20.49 -16.51 25.44
N LEU A 290 -20.75 -15.20 25.36
CA LEU A 290 -20.60 -14.25 26.47
C LEU A 290 -21.64 -14.42 27.58
N LEU A 291 -22.81 -14.97 27.25
CA LEU A 291 -23.88 -15.25 28.22
C LEU A 291 -23.61 -16.55 29.02
N PHE A 292 -22.71 -17.41 28.52
CA PHE A 292 -22.30 -18.65 29.19
C PHE A 292 -21.22 -18.43 30.26
N LEU A 293 -20.86 -17.18 30.56
CA LEU A 293 -19.72 -16.84 31.43
C LEU A 293 -20.04 -16.75 32.93
N HIS A 294 -21.30 -16.98 33.36
CA HIS A 294 -21.69 -16.79 34.76
C HIS A 294 -22.20 -18.05 35.47
N ASN A 295 -21.59 -18.27 36.65
CA ASN A 295 -21.99 -18.97 37.87
C ASN A 295 -22.44 -20.44 37.73
N GLY A 296 -21.53 -21.37 38.02
CA GLY A 296 -21.89 -22.76 38.38
C GLY A 296 -20.99 -23.87 37.84
N VAL A 297 -20.05 -23.57 36.93
CA VAL A 297 -19.39 -24.63 36.16
C VAL A 297 -18.16 -25.22 36.85
N ARG A 298 -18.06 -26.56 36.82
CA ARG A 298 -17.07 -27.36 37.54
C ARG A 298 -15.83 -27.75 36.73
N ASP A 299 -15.89 -27.75 35.38
CA ASP A 299 -14.75 -28.12 34.53
C ASP A 299 -14.49 -27.13 33.39
N LEU A 300 -13.28 -26.57 33.34
CA LEU A 300 -12.80 -25.59 32.34
C LEU A 300 -12.05 -26.25 31.18
N ASN A 301 -11.94 -27.57 31.15
CA ASN A 301 -11.19 -28.32 30.14
C ASN A 301 -12.06 -29.06 29.14
N LEU A 302 -13.38 -29.07 29.33
CA LEU A 302 -14.31 -29.66 28.37
C LEU A 302 -14.24 -28.97 27.01
N THR A 303 -14.22 -29.78 25.96
CA THR A 303 -14.13 -29.37 24.55
C THR A 303 -15.49 -29.55 23.86
N ILE A 304 -15.66 -28.95 22.69
CA ILE A 304 -16.92 -29.08 21.94
C ILE A 304 -17.12 -30.52 21.44
N SER A 305 -16.04 -31.25 21.12
CA SER A 305 -16.15 -32.66 20.75
C SER A 305 -16.72 -33.52 21.86
N ASP A 306 -16.44 -33.19 23.13
CA ASP A 306 -16.97 -33.97 24.27
C ASP A 306 -18.49 -33.81 24.41
N LEU A 307 -19.05 -32.67 23.96
CA LEU A 307 -20.48 -32.38 24.01
C LEU A 307 -21.27 -32.96 22.84
N VAL A 308 -20.61 -33.49 21.81
CA VAL A 308 -21.27 -34.09 20.64
C VAL A 308 -21.18 -35.60 20.76
N ASP A 309 -22.32 -36.27 20.83
CA ASP A 309 -22.36 -37.71 20.85
C ASP A 309 -22.08 -38.26 19.43
N VAL A 310 -20.99 -39.01 19.32
CA VAL A 310 -20.48 -39.58 18.07
C VAL A 310 -21.47 -40.56 17.44
N HIS A 311 -22.31 -41.22 18.24
CA HIS A 311 -23.23 -42.25 17.76
C HIS A 311 -24.57 -41.67 17.31
N SER A 312 -25.12 -40.70 18.05
CA SER A 312 -26.40 -40.08 17.72
C SER A 312 -26.26 -38.88 16.76
N GLY A 313 -25.05 -38.33 16.61
CA GLY A 313 -24.83 -37.06 15.90
C GLY A 313 -25.49 -35.85 16.58
N GLY A 314 -26.07 -36.08 17.77
CA GLY A 314 -26.81 -35.12 18.58
C GLY A 314 -25.97 -34.58 19.73
N TRP A 315 -26.50 -33.57 20.41
CA TRP A 315 -25.86 -33.05 21.61
C TRP A 315 -25.94 -34.08 22.74
N ASN A 316 -24.84 -34.29 23.47
CA ASN A 316 -24.86 -35.01 24.73
C ASN A 316 -25.57 -34.15 25.79
N THR A 317 -26.89 -34.29 25.86
CA THR A 317 -27.77 -33.49 26.72
C THR A 317 -27.45 -33.69 28.21
N THR A 318 -27.03 -34.89 28.61
CA THR A 318 -26.59 -35.18 29.97
C THR A 318 -25.36 -34.37 30.34
N LEU A 319 -24.33 -34.37 29.50
CA LEU A 319 -23.10 -33.63 29.74
C LEU A 319 -23.34 -32.11 29.65
N LEU A 320 -24.18 -31.65 28.71
CA LEU A 320 -24.59 -30.24 28.61
C LEU A 320 -25.25 -29.74 29.89
N ILE A 321 -26.19 -30.49 30.47
CA ILE A 321 -26.89 -30.11 31.72
C ILE A 321 -25.98 -30.19 32.94
N GLN A 322 -24.97 -31.07 32.92
CA GLN A 322 -23.96 -31.12 33.98
C GLN A 322 -22.96 -29.97 33.91
N THR A 323 -22.68 -29.48 32.69
CA THR A 323 -21.67 -28.45 32.43
C THR A 323 -22.25 -27.05 32.48
N LEU A 324 -23.47 -26.86 31.97
CA LEU A 324 -24.19 -25.59 31.91
C LEU A 324 -25.44 -25.68 32.80
N ASP A 325 -25.97 -24.56 33.26
CA ASP A 325 -27.27 -24.59 33.94
C ASP A 325 -28.36 -25.13 32.99
N PHE A 326 -29.39 -25.74 33.60
CA PHE A 326 -30.46 -26.43 32.89
C PHE A 326 -31.09 -25.59 31.77
N HIS A 327 -31.33 -24.30 32.01
CA HIS A 327 -31.93 -23.41 31.02
C HIS A 327 -31.01 -23.16 29.82
N ARG A 328 -29.71 -22.96 30.04
CA ARG A 328 -28.73 -22.76 28.96
C ARG A 328 -28.46 -24.05 28.19
N ALA A 329 -28.37 -25.19 28.86
CA ALA A 329 -28.23 -26.49 28.24
C ALA A 329 -29.43 -26.82 27.32
N LEU A 330 -30.65 -26.60 27.82
CA LEU A 330 -31.87 -26.81 27.04
C LEU A 330 -31.96 -25.84 25.86
N PHE A 331 -31.63 -24.57 26.07
CA PHE A 331 -31.60 -23.58 25.00
C PHE A 331 -30.63 -23.99 23.87
N ILE A 332 -29.44 -24.50 24.21
CA ILE A 332 -28.48 -25.00 23.22
C ILE A 332 -29.04 -26.22 22.48
N ALA A 333 -29.52 -27.22 23.22
CA ALA A 333 -30.01 -28.47 22.65
C ALA A 333 -31.26 -28.29 21.76
N CYS A 334 -32.16 -27.38 22.12
CA CYS A 334 -33.42 -27.15 21.41
C CYS A 334 -33.33 -26.11 20.30
N SER A 335 -32.46 -25.10 20.43
CA SER A 335 -32.44 -23.97 19.50
C SER A 335 -31.38 -24.10 18.42
N PHE A 336 -30.41 -25.02 18.57
CA PHE A 336 -29.28 -25.13 17.65
C PHE A 336 -29.00 -26.58 17.24
N PRO A 337 -28.88 -26.85 15.93
CA PRO A 337 -28.38 -28.12 15.45
C PRO A 337 -26.95 -28.36 15.94
N THR A 338 -26.58 -29.63 16.09
CA THR A 338 -25.20 -30.00 16.41
C THR A 338 -24.24 -29.49 15.34
N PRO A 339 -23.06 -28.98 15.73
CA PRO A 339 -22.05 -28.61 14.76
C PRO A 339 -21.61 -29.86 14.00
N PRO A 340 -21.54 -29.82 12.65
CA PRO A 340 -21.11 -30.97 11.86
C PRO A 340 -19.59 -31.13 12.01
N LEU A 341 -19.18 -31.86 13.05
CA LEU A 341 -17.77 -32.08 13.34
C LEU A 341 -17.12 -32.91 12.22
N ARG A 342 -16.00 -32.43 11.70
CA ARG A 342 -15.22 -33.07 10.63
C ARG A 342 -13.87 -33.47 11.19
N SER A 343 -13.67 -34.76 11.43
CA SER A 343 -12.43 -35.32 11.99
C SER A 343 -11.15 -34.97 11.21
N SER A 344 -11.26 -34.59 9.93
CA SER A 344 -10.12 -34.20 9.09
C SER A 344 -9.80 -32.70 9.08
N MET A 345 -10.57 -31.86 9.78
CA MET A 345 -10.38 -30.42 9.80
C MET A 345 -10.16 -29.90 11.22
N ASN A 346 -9.09 -29.15 11.44
CA ASN A 346 -8.85 -28.49 12.73
C ASN A 346 -9.78 -27.30 12.93
N ASP A 347 -10.21 -27.03 14.17
CA ASP A 347 -10.92 -25.79 14.51
C ASP A 347 -10.08 -24.54 14.14
N ARG A 348 -10.76 -23.50 13.63
CA ARG A 348 -10.13 -22.23 13.21
C ARG A 348 -10.84 -21.01 13.76
N LEU A 349 -10.07 -20.08 14.34
CA LEU A 349 -10.60 -18.79 14.75
C LEU A 349 -10.76 -17.89 13.52
N VAL A 350 -11.97 -17.35 13.34
CA VAL A 350 -12.32 -16.49 12.20
C VAL A 350 -12.85 -15.14 12.69
N LEU A 351 -12.61 -14.10 11.87
CA LEU A 351 -13.19 -12.79 12.08
C LEU A 351 -14.56 -12.70 11.38
N LYS A 352 -15.64 -12.44 12.12
CA LYS A 352 -17.03 -12.39 11.60
C LYS A 352 -17.21 -11.41 10.44
N SER A 353 -16.46 -10.32 10.44
CA SER A 353 -16.55 -9.25 9.43
C SER A 353 -15.70 -9.49 8.17
N SER A 354 -14.87 -10.55 8.13
CA SER A 354 -14.00 -10.87 7.00
C SER A 354 -14.66 -11.92 6.12
N THR A 355 -14.80 -11.65 4.81
CA THR A 355 -15.33 -12.61 3.83
C THR A 355 -14.45 -13.85 3.66
N SER A 356 -13.15 -13.72 3.96
CA SER A 356 -12.17 -14.80 3.92
C SER A 356 -11.98 -15.51 5.27
N GLY A 357 -12.57 -14.98 6.35
CA GLY A 357 -12.33 -15.37 7.73
C GLY A 357 -10.93 -15.05 8.27
N LYS A 358 -9.95 -14.72 7.42
CA LYS A 358 -8.57 -14.38 7.81
C LYS A 358 -8.51 -12.99 8.43
N PHE A 359 -7.55 -12.82 9.33
CA PHE A 359 -7.23 -11.56 9.99
C PHE A 359 -5.99 -10.89 9.39
N SER A 360 -6.07 -9.57 9.24
CA SER A 360 -5.03 -8.70 8.73
C SER A 360 -4.97 -7.42 9.56
N PHE A 361 -3.82 -6.74 9.49
CA PHE A 361 -3.66 -5.42 10.11
C PHE A 361 -4.70 -4.40 9.60
N LYS A 362 -5.16 -4.57 8.35
CA LYS A 362 -6.18 -3.71 7.75
C LYS A 362 -7.53 -3.90 8.43
N GLU A 363 -7.92 -5.12 8.79
CA GLU A 363 -9.14 -5.34 9.58
C GLU A 363 -9.00 -4.78 10.99
N ALA A 364 -7.86 -4.95 11.65
CA ALA A 364 -7.62 -4.34 12.96
C ALA A 364 -7.85 -2.82 12.95
N CYS A 365 -7.34 -2.14 11.91
CA CYS A 365 -7.58 -0.72 11.70
C CYS A 365 -9.07 -0.40 11.46
N LYS A 366 -9.82 -1.25 10.75
CA LYS A 366 -11.26 -1.05 10.51
C LYS A 366 -12.08 -1.17 11.80
N LEU A 367 -11.75 -2.14 12.66
CA LEU A 367 -12.44 -2.34 13.95
C LEU A 367 -12.30 -1.13 14.89
N LEU A 368 -11.17 -0.42 14.79
CA LEU A 368 -10.86 0.75 15.60
C LEU A 368 -11.24 2.07 14.94
N GLN A 369 -11.72 2.04 13.69
CA GLN A 369 -12.21 3.25 13.05
C GLN A 369 -13.55 3.64 13.69
N PRO A 370 -13.74 4.93 14.04
CA PRO A 370 -15.05 5.39 14.46
C PRO A 370 -16.05 5.12 13.34
N LEU A 371 -17.24 4.63 13.69
CA LEU A 371 -18.37 4.51 12.77
C LEU A 371 -18.70 5.91 12.25
N SER A 372 -18.16 6.25 11.08
CA SER A 372 -18.44 7.52 10.45
C SER A 372 -19.87 7.47 9.93
N THR A 373 -20.79 8.17 10.61
CA THR A 373 -22.13 8.50 10.12
C THR A 373 -22.00 9.55 9.01
N LEU A 374 -21.50 9.12 7.86
CA LEU A 374 -21.56 9.95 6.67
C LEU A 374 -23.03 10.12 6.26
N PRO A 375 -23.44 11.31 5.80
CA PRO A 375 -24.71 11.48 5.13
C PRO A 375 -24.86 10.47 3.96
N PRO A 376 -26.10 10.01 3.67
CA PRO A 376 -26.38 9.16 2.52
C PRO A 376 -25.79 9.74 1.23
N GLY A 377 -25.18 8.91 0.38
CA GLY A 377 -24.57 9.33 -0.89
C GLY A 377 -23.19 10.01 -0.78
N MET A 378 -22.72 10.36 0.42
CA MET A 378 -21.38 10.96 0.59
C MET A 378 -20.25 9.93 0.40
N ASN A 379 -20.53 8.64 0.64
CA ASN A 379 -19.56 7.57 0.38
C ASN A 379 -19.28 7.41 -1.12
N ASP A 380 -20.29 7.58 -1.97
CA ASP A 380 -20.16 7.34 -3.42
C ASP A 380 -19.37 8.45 -4.12
N ILE A 381 -19.56 9.71 -3.70
CA ILE A 381 -18.71 10.81 -4.17
C ILE A 381 -17.26 10.64 -3.71
N TRP A 382 -17.01 10.19 -2.47
CA TRP A 382 -15.65 9.90 -2.02
C TRP A 382 -15.02 8.73 -2.78
N LYS A 383 -15.78 7.67 -3.06
CA LYS A 383 -15.31 6.56 -3.92
C LYS A 383 -14.91 7.10 -5.29
N ALA A 384 -15.75 7.91 -5.94
CA ALA A 384 -15.46 8.50 -7.24
C ALA A 384 -14.19 9.36 -7.20
N VAL A 385 -14.09 10.32 -6.27
CA VAL A 385 -12.90 11.20 -6.12
C VAL A 385 -11.61 10.39 -5.94
N TRP A 386 -11.65 9.30 -5.17
CA TRP A 386 -10.45 8.54 -4.85
C TRP A 386 -10.15 7.37 -5.78
N ARG A 387 -11.13 6.82 -6.50
CA ARG A 387 -10.98 5.63 -7.35
C ARG A 387 -11.07 5.92 -8.85
N ALA A 388 -11.66 7.04 -9.27
CA ALA A 388 -11.86 7.33 -10.68
C ALA A 388 -10.52 7.25 -11.46
N PRO A 389 -10.45 6.43 -12.52
CA PRO A 389 -9.32 6.40 -13.43
C PRO A 389 -9.21 7.76 -14.15
N GLY A 390 -8.00 8.21 -14.47
CA GLY A 390 -7.81 9.50 -15.17
C GLY A 390 -7.82 10.76 -14.29
N MET A 391 -7.88 10.63 -12.95
CA MET A 391 -7.67 11.75 -12.03
C MET A 391 -6.26 11.80 -11.44
N LEU A 392 -5.54 12.91 -11.67
CA LEU A 392 -4.23 13.16 -11.06
C LEU A 392 -4.33 13.34 -9.52
N PRO A 393 -3.30 12.95 -8.74
CA PRO A 393 -3.33 13.07 -7.27
C PRO A 393 -3.61 14.48 -6.76
N ARG A 394 -3.10 15.52 -7.44
CA ARG A 394 -3.35 16.93 -7.10
C ARG A 394 -4.83 17.31 -7.28
N THR A 395 -5.46 16.82 -8.34
CA THR A 395 -6.89 17.03 -8.63
C THR A 395 -7.76 16.39 -7.54
N ARG A 396 -7.40 15.18 -7.10
CA ARG A 396 -8.11 14.50 -5.99
C ARG A 396 -8.04 15.29 -4.69
N ILE A 397 -6.86 15.82 -4.35
CA ILE A 397 -6.70 16.69 -3.18
C ILE A 397 -7.51 17.99 -3.33
N PHE A 398 -7.57 18.56 -4.53
CA PHE A 398 -8.38 19.75 -4.78
C PHE A 398 -9.88 19.48 -4.57
N LEU A 399 -10.43 18.41 -5.16
CA LEU A 399 -11.82 18.00 -4.91
C LEU A 399 -12.08 17.69 -3.44
N TRP A 400 -11.12 17.04 -2.75
CA TRP A 400 -11.21 16.84 -1.32
C TRP A 400 -11.30 18.15 -0.55
N LYS A 401 -10.55 19.19 -0.96
CA LYS A 401 -10.67 20.51 -0.34
C LYS A 401 -12.02 21.17 -0.60
N LEU A 402 -12.56 21.03 -1.82
CA LEU A 402 -13.88 21.54 -2.20
C LEU A 402 -14.98 20.93 -1.33
N LEU A 403 -14.98 19.59 -1.18
CA LEU A 403 -15.98 18.87 -0.37
C LEU A 403 -15.89 19.15 1.14
N HIS A 404 -14.81 19.79 1.61
CA HIS A 404 -14.64 20.23 2.99
C HIS A 404 -14.72 21.76 3.14
N ASP A 405 -15.14 22.50 2.10
CA ASP A 405 -15.20 23.96 2.08
C ASP A 405 -13.89 24.63 2.56
N SER A 406 -12.76 24.06 2.11
CA SER A 406 -11.42 24.35 2.64
C SER A 406 -10.46 24.89 1.58
N VAL A 407 -10.99 25.35 0.45
CA VAL A 407 -10.22 26.11 -0.54
C VAL A 407 -10.05 27.55 -0.01
N PRO A 408 -8.83 28.13 -0.04
CA PRO A 408 -8.54 29.45 0.55
C PRO A 408 -9.07 30.59 -0.33
N LEU A 409 -10.39 30.68 -0.48
CA LEU A 409 -11.07 31.85 -1.06
C LEU A 409 -11.14 32.97 -0.04
N LYS A 410 -11.23 34.23 -0.51
CA LYS A 410 -11.29 35.36 0.41
C LYS A 410 -12.55 35.30 1.25
N ALA A 411 -13.69 34.83 0.71
CA ALA A 411 -14.90 34.61 1.51
C ALA A 411 -14.72 33.56 2.62
N VAL A 412 -13.98 32.47 2.35
CA VAL A 412 -13.70 31.43 3.36
C VAL A 412 -12.80 31.97 4.47
N ILE A 413 -11.83 32.81 4.12
CA ILE A 413 -10.96 33.49 5.07
C ILE A 413 -11.76 34.52 5.88
N ALA A 414 -12.55 35.36 5.22
CA ALA A 414 -13.38 36.39 5.82
C ALA A 414 -14.38 35.81 6.84
N ARG A 415 -15.07 34.71 6.50
CA ARG A 415 -15.95 33.99 7.43
C ARG A 415 -15.23 33.51 8.69
N ARG A 416 -13.95 33.13 8.59
CA ARG A 416 -13.15 32.68 9.74
C ARG A 416 -12.56 33.82 10.57
N LEU A 417 -12.30 34.95 9.93
CA LEU A 417 -11.86 36.18 10.59
C LEU A 417 -13.03 37.05 11.05
N HIS A 418 -14.27 36.60 10.83
CA HIS A 418 -15.50 37.35 11.11
C HIS A 418 -15.55 38.73 10.42
N THR A 419 -15.06 38.80 9.18
CA THR A 419 -15.08 40.01 8.34
C THR A 419 -16.03 39.86 7.15
N VAL A 420 -16.37 40.99 6.50
CA VAL A 420 -17.21 41.00 5.29
C VAL A 420 -16.46 40.30 4.12
N PRO A 421 -17.10 39.37 3.40
CA PRO A 421 -16.52 38.76 2.21
C PRO A 421 -16.27 39.82 1.13
N PRO A 422 -15.05 39.90 0.56
CA PRO A 422 -14.81 40.82 -0.55
C PRO A 422 -15.46 40.30 -1.84
N PRO A 423 -15.71 41.19 -2.82
CA PRO A 423 -16.21 40.79 -4.13
C PRO A 423 -15.19 39.92 -4.88
N CYS A 424 -15.70 39.14 -5.82
CA CYS A 424 -14.92 38.30 -6.71
C CYS A 424 -13.94 39.14 -7.54
N GLU A 425 -12.65 38.83 -7.48
CA GLU A 425 -11.61 39.59 -8.20
C GLU A 425 -11.60 39.38 -9.72
N VAL A 426 -12.45 38.49 -10.23
CA VAL A 426 -12.58 38.22 -11.67
C VAL A 426 -13.68 39.08 -12.29
N CYS A 427 -14.86 39.13 -11.67
CA CYS A 427 -16.00 39.90 -12.20
C CYS A 427 -16.28 41.20 -11.44
N GLY A 428 -15.91 41.31 -10.16
CA GLY A 428 -16.17 42.45 -9.29
C GLY A 428 -17.62 42.60 -8.80
N LEU A 429 -18.53 41.68 -9.15
CA LEU A 429 -19.98 41.87 -8.99
C LEU A 429 -20.59 41.13 -7.78
N GLU A 430 -20.18 39.90 -7.52
CA GLU A 430 -20.73 39.05 -6.46
C GLU A 430 -19.64 38.67 -5.43
N GLU A 431 -20.04 38.11 -4.28
CA GLU A 431 -19.11 37.63 -3.25
C GLU A 431 -18.12 36.58 -3.81
N ASP A 432 -16.89 36.57 -3.29
CA ASP A 432 -15.85 35.58 -3.64
C ASP A 432 -16.12 34.19 -3.03
N ASP A 433 -17.33 33.67 -3.19
CA ASP A 433 -17.76 32.36 -2.72
C ASP A 433 -17.43 31.23 -3.72
N MET A 434 -17.45 29.99 -3.24
CA MET A 434 -17.02 28.84 -4.02
C MET A 434 -17.94 28.51 -5.19
N MET A 435 -19.26 28.73 -5.04
CA MET A 435 -20.23 28.46 -6.10
C MET A 435 -20.16 29.52 -7.19
N HIS A 436 -20.03 30.79 -6.80
CA HIS A 436 -19.82 31.88 -7.72
C HIS A 436 -18.53 31.67 -8.53
N VAL A 437 -17.41 31.49 -7.83
CA VAL A 437 -16.08 31.36 -8.43
C VAL A 437 -15.97 30.18 -9.39
N LEU A 438 -16.65 29.07 -9.12
CA LEU A 438 -16.51 27.86 -9.93
C LEU A 438 -17.60 27.69 -10.98
N PHE A 439 -18.81 28.23 -10.77
CA PHE A 439 -19.97 27.94 -11.62
C PHE A 439 -20.79 29.15 -12.04
N LYS A 440 -20.91 30.23 -11.23
CA LYS A 440 -21.85 31.33 -11.55
C LYS A 440 -21.20 32.56 -12.17
N CYS A 441 -19.89 32.77 -11.96
CA CYS A 441 -19.16 33.89 -12.54
C CYS A 441 -19.25 33.84 -14.08
N GLU A 442 -19.50 34.98 -14.73
CA GLU A 442 -19.71 35.08 -16.18
C GLU A 442 -18.59 34.39 -16.99
N VAL A 443 -17.33 34.61 -16.61
CA VAL A 443 -16.16 33.98 -17.22
C VAL A 443 -16.21 32.46 -17.08
N THR A 444 -16.59 31.96 -15.90
CA THR A 444 -16.68 30.51 -15.66
C THR A 444 -17.87 29.86 -16.36
N ARG A 445 -18.98 30.58 -16.53
CA ARG A 445 -20.13 30.12 -17.32
C ARG A 445 -19.74 29.92 -18.78
N LYS A 446 -19.04 30.90 -19.37
CA LYS A 446 -18.48 30.80 -20.73
C LYS A 446 -17.51 29.61 -20.83
N TYR A 447 -16.61 29.45 -19.86
CA TYR A 447 -15.68 28.33 -19.82
C TYR A 447 -16.37 26.95 -19.81
N TRP A 448 -17.39 26.77 -18.97
CA TRP A 448 -18.14 25.50 -18.90
C TRP A 448 -18.92 25.21 -20.17
N PHE A 449 -19.54 26.23 -20.76
CA PHE A 449 -20.26 26.12 -22.03
C PHE A 449 -19.33 25.75 -23.19
N SER A 450 -18.12 26.33 -23.24
CA SER A 450 -17.10 26.03 -24.25
C SER A 450 -16.35 24.70 -24.02
N SER A 451 -16.54 24.06 -22.86
CA SER A 451 -15.88 22.79 -22.55
C SER A 451 -16.50 21.61 -23.29
N GLN A 452 -15.76 20.50 -23.41
CA GLN A 452 -16.25 19.24 -24.01
C GLN A 452 -17.45 18.62 -23.26
N LEU A 453 -17.74 19.09 -22.04
CA LEU A 453 -18.89 18.64 -21.25
C LEU A 453 -20.10 19.57 -21.37
N ALA A 454 -19.96 20.74 -22.01
CA ALA A 454 -21.02 21.72 -22.25
C ALA A 454 -21.96 21.95 -21.04
N ILE A 455 -21.39 22.08 -19.84
CA ILE A 455 -22.17 22.10 -18.59
C ILE A 455 -22.97 23.39 -18.51
N ARG A 456 -24.30 23.26 -18.44
CA ARG A 456 -25.21 24.38 -18.14
C ARG A 456 -25.25 24.63 -16.64
N THR A 457 -24.63 25.72 -16.20
CA THR A 457 -24.48 26.07 -14.79
C THR A 457 -25.77 26.52 -14.13
N ASP A 458 -26.75 26.99 -14.91
CA ASP A 458 -28.04 27.52 -14.41
C ASP A 458 -28.94 26.45 -13.81
N ALA A 459 -28.76 25.19 -14.20
CA ALA A 459 -29.52 24.06 -13.69
C ALA A 459 -28.83 23.37 -12.49
N LEU A 460 -27.70 23.90 -12.00
CA LEU A 460 -26.94 23.28 -10.92
C LEU A 460 -27.46 23.69 -9.54
N PRO A 461 -27.37 22.82 -8.53
CA PRO A 461 -27.64 23.17 -7.14
C PRO A 461 -26.78 24.35 -6.63
N ASN A 462 -27.28 25.06 -5.63
CA ASN A 462 -26.61 26.23 -5.05
C ASN A 462 -25.53 25.89 -4.00
N GLN A 463 -25.13 24.63 -3.86
CA GLN A 463 -24.12 24.18 -2.90
C GLN A 463 -23.13 23.22 -3.57
N VAL A 464 -21.86 23.28 -3.16
CA VAL A 464 -20.77 22.55 -3.80
C VAL A 464 -20.99 21.03 -3.75
N THR A 465 -21.30 20.47 -2.57
CA THR A 465 -21.46 19.03 -2.40
C THR A 465 -22.62 18.46 -3.21
N PRO A 466 -23.86 19.01 -3.13
CA PRO A 466 -24.96 18.59 -4.00
C PRO A 466 -24.66 18.75 -5.49
N THR A 467 -23.96 19.81 -5.89
CA THR A 467 -23.57 20.02 -7.30
C THR A 467 -22.62 18.94 -7.80
N LEU A 468 -21.59 18.59 -7.01
CA LEU A 468 -20.67 17.53 -7.37
C LEU A 468 -21.35 16.15 -7.39
N GLN A 469 -22.31 15.89 -6.50
CA GLN A 469 -23.10 14.66 -6.51
C GLN A 469 -24.01 14.58 -7.73
N PHE A 470 -24.70 15.66 -8.07
CA PHE A 470 -25.53 15.75 -9.27
C PHE A 470 -24.69 15.51 -10.54
N LEU A 471 -23.55 16.20 -10.66
CA LEU A 471 -22.65 16.02 -11.81
C LEU A 471 -22.08 14.60 -11.89
N LEU A 472 -21.77 13.96 -10.76
CA LEU A 472 -21.32 12.57 -10.74
C LEU A 472 -22.41 11.61 -11.28
N GLN A 473 -23.67 11.83 -10.87
CA GLN A 473 -24.81 11.02 -11.33
C GLN A 473 -25.09 11.22 -12.83
N GLN A 474 -25.02 12.45 -13.34
CA GLN A 474 -25.30 12.75 -14.74
C GLN A 474 -24.18 12.36 -15.70
N LEU A 475 -22.92 12.51 -15.28
CA LEU A 475 -21.76 12.31 -16.16
C LEU A 475 -21.20 10.88 -16.11
N GLY A 476 -21.42 10.15 -15.02
CA GLY A 476 -20.76 8.87 -14.74
C GLY A 476 -19.26 9.03 -14.42
N GLU A 477 -18.61 7.96 -13.96
CA GLU A 477 -17.25 8.04 -13.39
C GLU A 477 -16.18 8.54 -14.37
N HIS A 478 -16.23 8.12 -15.64
CA HIS A 478 -15.21 8.48 -16.64
C HIS A 478 -15.27 9.97 -16.99
N ARG A 479 -16.46 10.51 -17.30
CA ARG A 479 -16.61 11.93 -17.63
C ARG A 479 -16.47 12.80 -16.37
N PHE A 480 -16.74 12.27 -15.18
CA PHE A 480 -16.45 12.97 -13.92
C PHE A 480 -14.95 13.20 -13.72
N ALA A 481 -14.08 12.28 -14.16
CA ALA A 481 -12.63 12.51 -14.14
C ALA A 481 -12.20 13.66 -15.07
N MET A 482 -12.80 13.74 -16.26
CA MET A 482 -12.60 14.87 -17.18
C MET A 482 -13.07 16.20 -16.56
N PHE A 483 -14.26 16.19 -15.96
CA PHE A 483 -14.79 17.32 -15.20
C PHE A 483 -13.82 17.76 -14.09
N ALA A 484 -13.25 16.81 -13.34
CA ALA A 484 -12.29 17.09 -12.29
C ALA A 484 -11.00 17.76 -12.82
N ASN A 485 -10.53 17.35 -14.01
CA ASN A 485 -9.38 17.98 -14.65
C ASN A 485 -9.71 19.39 -15.17
N LEU A 486 -10.93 19.60 -15.70
CA LEU A 486 -11.44 20.91 -16.12
C LEU A 486 -11.54 21.88 -14.95
N ILE A 487 -12.17 21.49 -13.83
CA ILE A 487 -12.31 22.37 -12.66
C ILE A 487 -10.95 22.71 -12.03
N TRP A 488 -9.97 21.79 -12.09
CA TRP A 488 -8.61 22.06 -11.64
C TRP A 488 -7.87 23.06 -12.53
N SER A 489 -8.01 22.96 -13.86
CA SER A 489 -7.41 23.93 -14.79
C SER A 489 -8.02 25.32 -14.62
N LEU A 490 -9.34 25.41 -14.44
CA LEU A 490 -10.06 26.66 -14.16
C LEU A 490 -9.57 27.30 -12.86
N TRP A 491 -9.45 26.51 -11.79
CA TRP A 491 -8.90 26.99 -10.52
C TRP A 491 -7.48 27.55 -10.69
N LYS A 492 -6.63 26.88 -11.48
CA LYS A 492 -5.27 27.34 -11.77
C LYS A 492 -5.24 28.65 -12.56
N ALA A 493 -6.10 28.79 -13.58
CA ALA A 493 -6.22 30.01 -14.36
C ALA A 493 -6.67 31.18 -13.48
N ARG A 494 -7.67 30.99 -12.62
CA ARG A 494 -8.10 31.99 -11.64
C ARG A 494 -6.96 32.38 -10.69
N CYS A 495 -6.24 31.43 -10.11
CA CYS A 495 -5.11 31.76 -9.24
C CYS A 495 -4.07 32.61 -9.99
N LYS A 496 -3.82 32.33 -11.27
CA LYS A 496 -2.93 33.14 -12.10
C LYS A 496 -3.45 34.57 -12.26
N GLN A 497 -4.75 34.74 -12.49
CA GLN A 497 -5.36 36.07 -12.56
C GLN A 497 -5.23 36.85 -11.25
N VAL A 498 -5.57 36.21 -10.14
CA VAL A 498 -5.59 36.86 -8.81
C VAL A 498 -4.20 37.25 -8.33
N TYR A 499 -3.19 36.39 -8.52
CA TYR A 499 -1.85 36.61 -7.95
C TYR A 499 -0.84 37.19 -8.95
N GLU A 500 -1.03 36.96 -10.25
CA GLU A 500 -0.10 37.39 -11.31
C GLU A 500 -0.74 38.41 -12.28
N GLY A 501 -2.04 38.76 -12.12
CA GLY A 501 -2.75 39.69 -12.99
C GLY A 501 -3.08 39.16 -14.39
N ALA A 502 -2.80 37.89 -14.68
CA ALA A 502 -3.00 37.29 -16.00
C ALA A 502 -4.50 37.07 -16.30
N LYS A 503 -5.04 37.65 -17.37
CA LYS A 503 -6.43 37.40 -17.78
C LYS A 503 -6.66 35.91 -18.10
N ILE A 504 -7.83 35.39 -17.73
CA ILE A 504 -8.21 34.01 -18.05
C ILE A 504 -8.51 33.90 -19.54
N ASP A 505 -7.64 33.21 -20.28
CA ASP A 505 -7.91 32.74 -21.64
C ASP A 505 -8.61 31.37 -21.56
N ILE A 506 -9.86 31.31 -22.04
CA ILE A 506 -10.69 30.10 -22.03
C ILE A 506 -10.06 29.00 -22.88
N THR A 507 -9.56 29.32 -24.07
CA THR A 507 -9.00 28.34 -25.01
C THR A 507 -7.72 27.73 -24.44
N GLN A 508 -6.84 28.56 -23.89
CA GLN A 508 -5.61 28.09 -23.23
C GLN A 508 -5.94 27.21 -22.02
N THR A 509 -6.92 27.62 -21.20
CA THR A 509 -7.31 26.88 -20.00
C THR A 509 -7.91 25.51 -20.34
N LEU A 510 -8.74 25.43 -21.40
CA LEU A 510 -9.26 24.16 -21.91
C LEU A 510 -8.13 23.26 -22.44
N GLY A 511 -7.16 23.81 -23.17
CA GLY A 511 -5.98 23.08 -23.62
C GLY A 511 -5.16 22.49 -22.45
N MET A 512 -5.03 23.24 -21.34
CA MET A 512 -4.41 22.73 -20.11
C MET A 512 -5.20 21.55 -19.53
N ALA A 513 -6.53 21.60 -19.51
CA ALA A 513 -7.36 20.49 -19.03
C ALA A 513 -7.13 19.21 -19.85
N THR A 514 -7.06 19.32 -21.18
CA THR A 514 -6.76 18.20 -22.07
C THR A 514 -5.37 17.62 -21.81
N SER A 515 -4.38 18.47 -21.55
CA SER A 515 -3.03 18.02 -21.17
C SER A 515 -3.04 17.21 -19.87
N TYR A 516 -3.86 17.60 -18.89
CA TYR A 516 -4.01 16.85 -17.63
C TYR A 516 -4.71 15.52 -17.82
N ASP A 517 -5.72 15.44 -18.69
CA ASP A 517 -6.37 14.19 -19.06
C ASP A 517 -5.37 13.22 -19.70
N ARG A 518 -4.56 13.71 -20.66
CA ARG A 518 -3.48 12.93 -21.29
C ARG A 518 -2.48 12.41 -20.26
N LEU A 519 -1.97 13.29 -19.39
CA LEU A 519 -1.04 12.90 -18.31
C LEU A 519 -1.65 11.86 -17.37
N ALA A 520 -2.93 11.99 -17.03
CA ALA A 520 -3.58 11.06 -16.13
C ALA A 520 -3.79 9.68 -16.77
N ARG A 521 -4.04 9.61 -18.09
CA ARG A 521 -4.09 8.36 -18.86
C ARG A 521 -2.72 7.69 -18.88
N VAL A 522 -1.65 8.43 -19.20
CA VAL A 522 -0.27 7.90 -19.20
C VAL A 522 0.13 7.41 -17.80
N ALA A 523 -0.13 8.19 -16.75
CA ALA A 523 0.16 7.78 -15.37
C ALA A 523 -0.64 6.52 -14.95
N GLY A 524 -1.89 6.40 -15.40
CA GLY A 524 -2.71 5.19 -15.23
C GLY A 524 -2.06 3.97 -15.88
N MET A 525 -1.52 4.12 -17.10
CA MET A 525 -0.83 3.05 -17.82
C MET A 525 0.45 2.59 -17.10
N VAL A 526 1.29 3.52 -16.63
CA VAL A 526 2.53 3.22 -15.88
C VAL A 526 2.24 2.48 -14.57
N SER A 527 1.13 2.81 -13.89
CA SER A 527 0.77 2.16 -12.62
C SER A 527 0.37 0.69 -12.76
N GLN A 528 -0.17 0.29 -13.91
CA GLN A 528 -0.56 -1.10 -14.21
C GLN A 528 0.62 -1.96 -14.65
N VAL A 529 1.65 -1.37 -15.28
CA VAL A 529 2.87 -2.08 -15.70
C VAL A 529 3.72 -2.52 -14.50
N LYS A 530 3.70 -1.78 -13.39
CA LYS A 530 4.49 -2.11 -12.18
C LYS A 530 4.11 -3.44 -11.50
N HIS A 531 3.03 -4.11 -11.90
CA HIS A 531 2.64 -5.41 -11.35
C HIS A 531 3.28 -6.61 -12.08
N GLY A 532 4.08 -6.37 -13.13
CA GLY A 532 4.96 -7.37 -13.74
C GLY A 532 6.34 -6.74 -13.96
N ALA A 533 7.23 -6.86 -12.97
CA ALA A 533 8.58 -6.32 -13.09
C ALA A 533 9.47 -7.28 -13.88
N VAL A 534 9.88 -6.88 -15.09
CA VAL A 534 11.14 -7.33 -15.70
C VAL A 534 12.06 -6.11 -15.66
N GLN A 535 13.17 -6.21 -14.95
CA GLN A 535 14.27 -5.24 -15.05
C GLN A 535 15.04 -5.60 -16.32
N VAL A 536 15.06 -4.69 -17.30
CA VAL A 536 15.94 -4.80 -18.46
C VAL A 536 16.99 -3.70 -18.34
N THR A 537 18.25 -4.11 -18.22
CA THR A 537 19.43 -3.28 -18.49
C THR A 537 19.60 -3.21 -20.00
N VAL A 538 19.63 -2.01 -20.57
CA VAL A 538 19.91 -1.78 -21.99
C VAL A 538 21.37 -1.36 -22.11
N GLU A 539 22.19 -2.14 -22.79
CA GLU A 539 23.47 -1.67 -23.32
C GLU A 539 23.19 -0.87 -24.60
N GLU A 540 23.71 0.36 -24.67
CA GLU A 540 23.54 1.26 -25.80
C GLU A 540 24.39 0.77 -26.98
N ILE A 541 23.74 0.40 -28.10
CA ILE A 541 24.42 0.22 -29.37
C ILE A 541 24.65 1.62 -29.96
N GLN A 542 25.91 1.98 -30.20
CA GLN A 542 26.26 3.17 -30.98
C GLN A 542 25.95 2.91 -32.45
N ILE A 543 24.89 3.53 -32.97
CA ILE A 543 24.56 3.48 -34.40
C ILE A 543 24.51 4.92 -34.94
N HIS A 544 25.25 5.18 -36.01
CA HIS A 544 25.30 6.47 -36.71
C HIS A 544 24.47 6.40 -38.00
N GLY A 545 23.75 7.47 -38.32
CA GLY A 545 22.86 7.55 -39.50
C GLY A 545 21.36 7.57 -39.17
N ARG A 546 20.54 7.60 -40.24
CA ARG A 546 19.07 7.59 -40.20
C ARG A 546 18.52 6.17 -40.27
N ILE A 547 17.82 5.78 -39.21
CA ILE A 547 17.43 4.40 -38.98
C ILE A 547 15.95 4.33 -38.63
N CYS A 548 15.27 3.30 -39.12
CA CYS A 548 13.90 3.00 -38.71
C CYS A 548 13.77 1.55 -38.25
N THR A 549 13.30 1.34 -37.02
CA THR A 549 13.03 0.00 -36.48
C THR A 549 11.54 -0.25 -36.47
N MET A 550 11.09 -1.42 -36.92
CA MET A 550 9.66 -1.78 -36.99
C MET A 550 9.39 -3.20 -36.46
N ASP A 551 8.13 -3.46 -36.09
CA ASP A 551 7.67 -4.78 -35.67
C ASP A 551 6.15 -4.95 -35.84
N GLY A 552 5.72 -6.17 -36.18
CA GLY A 552 4.34 -6.60 -36.31
C GLY A 552 3.95 -7.64 -35.25
N SER A 553 2.78 -7.47 -34.65
CA SER A 553 2.24 -8.41 -33.67
C SER A 553 0.88 -8.93 -34.11
N PHE A 554 0.71 -10.24 -34.17
CA PHE A 554 -0.51 -10.91 -34.63
C PHE A 554 -0.99 -11.98 -33.65
N LYS A 555 -2.29 -12.03 -33.36
CA LYS A 555 -2.95 -13.12 -32.60
C LYS A 555 -4.02 -13.78 -33.46
N GLU A 556 -4.30 -15.06 -33.22
CA GLU A 556 -5.46 -15.75 -33.79
C GLU A 556 -6.75 -14.96 -33.54
N GLY A 557 -7.57 -14.78 -34.60
CA GLY A 557 -8.76 -13.92 -34.60
C GLY A 557 -8.62 -12.60 -35.37
N ASN A 558 -7.66 -12.49 -36.29
CA ASN A 558 -7.37 -11.31 -37.14
C ASN A 558 -6.94 -10.02 -36.40
N LEU A 559 -6.79 -10.04 -35.07
CA LEU A 559 -6.37 -8.85 -34.32
C LEU A 559 -4.86 -8.67 -34.37
N ALA A 560 -4.41 -7.53 -34.90
CA ALA A 560 -3.01 -7.21 -35.08
C ALA A 560 -2.66 -5.81 -34.58
N GLY A 561 -1.38 -5.61 -34.28
CA GLY A 561 -0.84 -4.29 -33.96
C GLY A 561 0.58 -4.21 -34.46
N TRP A 562 0.96 -3.08 -35.04
CA TRP A 562 2.29 -2.85 -35.57
C TRP A 562 2.83 -1.50 -35.11
N ALA A 563 4.15 -1.36 -35.09
CA ALA A 563 4.79 -0.14 -34.65
C ALA A 563 6.08 0.12 -35.42
N TYR A 564 6.43 1.40 -35.55
CA TYR A 564 7.74 1.84 -36.03
C TYR A 564 8.31 2.95 -35.16
N MET A 565 9.64 3.04 -35.14
CA MET A 565 10.41 4.09 -34.45
C MET A 565 11.52 4.56 -35.37
N MET A 566 11.69 5.88 -35.49
CA MET A 566 12.69 6.52 -36.35
C MET A 566 13.76 7.20 -35.50
N TYR A 567 15.02 6.97 -35.85
CA TYR A 567 16.18 7.51 -35.18
C TYR A 567 17.08 8.26 -36.16
N GLU A 568 17.66 9.36 -35.71
CA GLU A 568 18.75 10.08 -36.41
C GLU A 568 19.91 10.21 -35.43
N ASP A 569 21.05 9.61 -35.75
CA ASP A 569 22.27 9.60 -34.92
C ASP A 569 22.03 9.22 -33.45
N GLY A 570 21.26 8.14 -33.26
CA GLY A 570 20.92 7.59 -31.94
C GLY A 570 19.80 8.33 -31.20
N ARG A 571 19.24 9.41 -31.76
CA ARG A 571 18.12 10.16 -31.15
C ARG A 571 16.79 9.76 -31.77
N LEU A 572 15.81 9.45 -30.92
CA LEU A 572 14.44 9.11 -31.34
C LEU A 572 13.72 10.35 -31.89
N VAL A 573 13.45 10.36 -33.18
CA VAL A 573 12.78 11.46 -33.90
C VAL A 573 11.26 11.31 -33.78
N SER A 574 10.75 10.14 -34.17
CA SER A 574 9.32 9.87 -34.15
C SER A 574 9.04 8.39 -33.92
N TYR A 575 7.84 8.09 -33.45
CA TYR A 575 7.35 6.72 -33.40
C TYR A 575 5.84 6.69 -33.56
N GLU A 576 5.34 5.56 -34.05
CA GLU A 576 3.92 5.33 -34.21
C GLU A 576 3.60 3.88 -33.89
N MET A 577 2.46 3.67 -33.24
CA MET A 577 1.89 2.36 -33.01
C MET A 577 0.47 2.37 -33.50
N ILE A 578 0.10 1.35 -34.24
CA ILE A 578 -1.17 1.27 -34.97
C ILE A 578 -1.80 -0.07 -34.63
N THR A 579 -3.09 -0.05 -34.31
CA THR A 579 -3.88 -1.27 -34.14
C THR A 579 -4.79 -1.45 -35.35
N GLY A 580 -4.91 -2.67 -35.82
CA GLY A 580 -5.78 -3.00 -36.94
C GLY A 580 -6.03 -4.49 -37.06
N SER A 581 -6.48 -4.91 -38.23
CA SER A 581 -6.67 -6.32 -38.55
C SER A 581 -5.63 -6.78 -39.56
N ALA A 582 -4.93 -7.88 -39.25
CA ALA A 582 -4.09 -8.58 -40.22
C ALA A 582 -4.58 -10.02 -40.33
N ILE A 583 -4.28 -10.68 -41.44
CA ILE A 583 -4.76 -12.05 -41.73
C ILE A 583 -3.70 -13.10 -41.36
N SER A 584 -2.44 -12.67 -41.22
CA SER A 584 -1.33 -13.52 -40.80
C SER A 584 -0.26 -12.70 -40.09
N PRO A 585 0.70 -13.35 -39.39
CA PRO A 585 1.88 -12.67 -38.85
C PRO A 585 2.67 -11.91 -39.92
N LEU A 586 2.87 -12.52 -41.10
CA LEU A 586 3.59 -11.88 -42.21
C LEU A 586 2.85 -10.65 -42.73
N HIS A 587 1.52 -10.68 -42.74
CA HIS A 587 0.70 -9.52 -43.11
C HIS A 587 0.85 -8.38 -42.08
N ALA A 588 0.91 -8.68 -40.77
CA ALA A 588 1.16 -7.66 -39.75
C ALA A 588 2.54 -7.00 -39.90
N GLU A 589 3.58 -7.77 -40.25
CA GLU A 589 4.91 -7.25 -40.58
C GLU A 589 4.91 -6.36 -41.84
N ALA A 590 4.19 -6.78 -42.88
CA ALA A 590 4.05 -5.98 -44.11
C ALA A 590 3.35 -4.62 -43.84
N LEU A 591 2.35 -4.61 -42.94
CA LEU A 591 1.69 -3.37 -42.52
C LEU A 591 2.62 -2.48 -41.67
N ALA A 592 3.50 -3.09 -40.87
CA ALA A 592 4.52 -2.37 -40.10
C ALA A 592 5.47 -1.59 -41.00
N ILE A 593 5.99 -2.21 -42.07
CA ILE A 593 6.90 -1.54 -43.01
C ILE A 593 6.20 -0.46 -43.83
N ASN A 594 4.95 -0.69 -44.26
CA ASN A 594 4.19 0.33 -44.99
C ASN A 594 4.00 1.60 -44.15
N ALA A 595 3.61 1.43 -42.88
CA ALA A 595 3.47 2.55 -41.96
C ALA A 595 4.80 3.27 -41.72
N ALA A 596 5.90 2.53 -41.58
CA ALA A 596 7.24 3.09 -41.43
C ALA A 596 7.66 3.92 -42.66
N MET A 597 7.43 3.42 -43.88
CA MET A 597 7.75 4.14 -45.12
C MET A 597 6.94 5.43 -45.26
N GLN A 598 5.65 5.40 -44.91
CA GLN A 598 4.82 6.59 -44.89
C GLN A 598 5.30 7.61 -43.85
N GLY A 599 5.72 7.13 -42.67
CA GLY A 599 6.40 7.92 -41.64
C GLY A 599 7.64 8.63 -42.17
N VAL A 600 8.53 7.86 -42.79
CA VAL A 600 9.79 8.34 -43.40
C VAL A 600 9.53 9.37 -44.51
N LYS A 601 8.51 9.15 -45.35
CA LYS A 601 8.14 10.08 -46.42
C LYS A 601 7.55 11.38 -45.87
N MET A 602 6.78 11.33 -44.78
CA MET A 602 6.25 12.52 -44.11
C MET A 602 7.35 13.38 -43.48
N GLU A 603 8.42 12.77 -42.98
CA GLU A 603 9.61 13.47 -42.46
C GLU A 603 10.59 13.91 -43.55
N GLY A 604 10.36 13.52 -44.81
CA GLY A 604 11.17 13.92 -45.96
C GLY A 604 12.56 13.27 -46.04
N TRP A 605 12.75 12.08 -45.44
CA TRP A 605 14.03 11.37 -45.51
C TRP A 605 14.14 10.53 -46.80
N SER A 606 15.29 10.63 -47.46
CA SER A 606 15.58 9.92 -48.73
C SER A 606 16.56 8.74 -48.58
N ASP A 607 17.32 8.67 -47.49
CA ASP A 607 18.30 7.62 -47.21
C ASP A 607 18.09 7.07 -45.79
N VAL A 608 17.49 5.88 -45.68
CA VAL A 608 17.07 5.28 -44.40
C VAL A 608 17.26 3.77 -44.43
N THR A 609 17.87 3.24 -43.37
CA THR A 609 17.96 1.79 -43.15
C THR A 609 16.86 1.30 -42.21
N PHE A 610 16.09 0.32 -42.66
CA PHE A 610 14.99 -0.30 -41.95
C PHE A 610 15.42 -1.62 -41.29
N TYR A 611 15.09 -1.80 -40.01
CA TYR A 611 15.39 -3.02 -39.26
C TYR A 611 14.13 -3.77 -38.81
N THR A 612 14.02 -5.02 -39.26
CA THR A 612 12.96 -5.99 -38.92
C THR A 612 13.59 -7.29 -38.42
N ASP A 613 12.87 -8.06 -37.61
CA ASP A 613 13.21 -9.43 -37.22
C ASP A 613 12.49 -10.49 -38.09
N SER A 614 11.81 -10.05 -39.16
CA SER A 614 11.15 -10.90 -40.13
C SER A 614 12.07 -11.22 -41.32
N GLN A 615 12.71 -12.39 -41.24
CA GLN A 615 13.54 -12.94 -42.33
C GLN A 615 12.76 -13.14 -43.62
N VAL A 616 11.49 -13.52 -43.53
CA VAL A 616 10.64 -13.78 -44.70
C VAL A 616 10.35 -12.48 -45.45
N LEU A 617 10.05 -11.39 -44.73
CA LEU A 617 9.79 -10.08 -45.34
C LEU A 617 11.05 -9.51 -46.00
N THR A 618 12.21 -9.62 -45.33
CA THR A 618 13.50 -9.14 -45.85
C THR A 618 13.89 -9.86 -47.15
N ARG A 619 13.72 -11.19 -47.20
CA ARG A 619 14.01 -11.99 -48.40
C ARG A 619 13.09 -11.66 -49.58
N LEU A 620 11.84 -11.28 -49.31
CA LEU A 620 10.87 -10.87 -50.33
C LEU A 620 11.18 -9.49 -50.93
N LEU A 621 11.54 -8.52 -50.09
CA LEU A 621 11.89 -7.17 -50.54
C LEU A 621 13.20 -7.16 -51.36
N ASN A 622 14.15 -8.01 -50.97
CA ASN A 622 15.42 -8.18 -51.67
C ASN A 622 15.33 -9.09 -52.92
N GLY A 623 14.13 -9.58 -53.28
CA GLY A 623 13.88 -10.36 -54.50
C GLY A 623 14.41 -11.80 -54.48
N SER A 624 14.81 -12.30 -53.30
CA SER A 624 15.42 -13.63 -53.12
C SER A 624 14.42 -14.77 -52.86
N LEU A 625 13.12 -14.47 -52.78
CA LEU A 625 12.04 -15.44 -52.56
C LEU A 625 10.93 -15.24 -53.60
N SER A 626 10.46 -16.31 -54.25
CA SER A 626 9.44 -16.19 -55.29
C SER A 626 8.04 -15.96 -54.67
N PRO A 627 7.23 -15.04 -55.23
CA PRO A 627 5.93 -14.67 -54.67
C PRO A 627 4.88 -15.80 -54.63
N ASP A 628 5.08 -16.89 -55.39
CA ASP A 628 4.14 -18.03 -55.51
C ASP A 628 3.99 -18.88 -54.23
N SER A 629 4.85 -18.65 -53.24
CA SER A 629 4.87 -19.37 -51.96
C SER A 629 4.06 -18.68 -50.84
N ILE A 630 3.35 -17.59 -51.16
CA ILE A 630 2.63 -16.74 -50.20
C ILE A 630 1.13 -16.82 -50.48
N ASP A 631 0.31 -16.74 -49.42
CA ASP A 631 -1.15 -16.65 -49.55
C ASP A 631 -1.52 -15.49 -50.49
N TRP A 632 -2.19 -15.82 -51.60
CA TRP A 632 -2.56 -14.88 -52.67
C TRP A 632 -3.39 -13.69 -52.18
N ARG A 633 -4.06 -13.81 -51.02
CA ARG A 633 -4.83 -12.72 -50.39
C ARG A 633 -3.96 -11.62 -49.79
N ILE A 634 -2.70 -11.92 -49.47
CA ILE A 634 -1.72 -10.96 -48.92
C ILE A 634 -0.79 -10.45 -50.04
N TYR A 635 -0.67 -11.22 -51.11
CA TYR A 635 0.18 -10.97 -52.26
C TYR A 635 -0.01 -9.58 -52.88
N VAL A 636 -1.25 -9.11 -53.04
CA VAL A 636 -1.54 -7.82 -53.70
C VAL A 636 -0.99 -6.63 -52.92
N GLU A 637 -1.10 -6.64 -51.59
CA GLU A 637 -0.57 -5.58 -50.73
C GLU A 637 0.96 -5.62 -50.65
N ILE A 638 1.55 -6.82 -50.60
CA ILE A 638 3.01 -7.00 -50.62
C ILE A 638 3.60 -6.57 -51.99
N VAL A 639 2.92 -6.84 -53.10
CA VAL A 639 3.35 -6.39 -54.44
C VAL A 639 3.25 -4.87 -54.60
N GLN A 640 2.22 -4.22 -54.04
CA GLN A 640 2.14 -2.76 -53.98
C GLN A 640 3.24 -2.14 -53.11
N LEU A 641 3.63 -2.80 -52.02
CA LEU A 641 4.80 -2.42 -51.22
C LEU A 641 6.10 -2.54 -52.00
N ILE A 642 6.31 -3.65 -52.72
CA ILE A 642 7.51 -3.89 -53.52
C ILE A 642 7.62 -2.91 -54.70
N SER A 643 6.51 -2.55 -55.35
CA SER A 643 6.52 -1.55 -56.43
C SER A 643 6.82 -0.13 -55.92
N ASN A 644 6.29 0.24 -54.75
CA ASN A 644 6.61 1.50 -54.08
C ASN A 644 8.04 1.54 -53.52
N TRP A 645 8.60 0.38 -53.14
CA TRP A 645 9.97 0.23 -52.65
C TRP A 645 11.00 0.34 -53.78
N LYS A 646 10.79 -0.36 -54.91
CA LYS A 646 11.70 -0.32 -56.08
C LYS A 646 11.74 1.02 -56.81
N GLY A 647 10.80 1.92 -56.55
CA GLY A 647 10.76 3.27 -57.12
C GLY A 647 11.49 4.35 -56.29
N ASN A 648 12.08 4.00 -55.14
CA ASN A 648 12.78 4.95 -54.26
C ASN A 648 14.23 4.51 -54.04
N ASP A 649 15.16 5.11 -54.79
CA ASP A 649 16.60 4.90 -54.61
C ASP A 649 17.02 5.43 -53.22
N GLY A 650 17.53 4.55 -52.35
CA GLY A 650 18.03 4.91 -51.00
C GLY A 650 17.40 4.18 -49.80
N PHE A 651 16.47 3.24 -50.03
CA PHE A 651 15.82 2.47 -48.96
C PHE A 651 16.47 1.08 -48.83
N ASN A 652 17.02 0.75 -47.65
CA ASN A 652 17.64 -0.55 -47.37
C ASN A 652 16.93 -1.26 -46.21
N CYS A 653 16.72 -2.57 -46.27
CA CYS A 653 16.07 -3.35 -45.21
C CYS A 653 16.97 -4.50 -44.74
N VAL A 654 17.21 -4.58 -43.44
CA VAL A 654 18.16 -5.51 -42.81
C VAL A 654 17.48 -6.32 -41.72
N ASP A 655 17.72 -7.64 -41.74
CA ASP A 655 17.27 -8.59 -40.71
C ASP A 655 18.14 -8.50 -39.45
N VAL A 656 17.51 -8.45 -38.28
CA VAL A 656 18.21 -8.33 -36.98
C VAL A 656 17.54 -9.23 -35.93
N SER A 657 18.35 -9.83 -35.06
CA SER A 657 17.85 -10.67 -33.96
C SER A 657 16.86 -9.92 -33.06
N ARG A 658 15.74 -10.57 -32.73
CA ARG A 658 14.64 -10.03 -31.91
C ARG A 658 15.06 -9.56 -30.52
N GLU A 659 16.14 -10.13 -29.97
CA GLU A 659 16.70 -9.76 -28.66
C GLU A 659 17.34 -8.35 -28.65
N LEU A 660 17.75 -7.85 -29.81
CA LEU A 660 18.33 -6.51 -29.96
C LEU A 660 17.26 -5.41 -30.09
N LEU A 661 15.98 -5.78 -30.12
CA LEU A 661 14.87 -4.85 -30.36
C LEU A 661 13.69 -5.05 -29.36
N PRO A 662 13.93 -5.09 -28.04
CA PRO A 662 12.90 -5.47 -27.05
C PRO A 662 11.82 -4.41 -26.88
N ILE A 663 12.16 -3.12 -27.05
CA ILE A 663 11.23 -2.01 -26.85
C ILE A 663 10.14 -2.03 -27.91
N LYS A 664 10.50 -2.13 -29.20
CA LYS A 664 9.53 -2.14 -30.32
C LYS A 664 8.57 -3.34 -30.27
N HIS A 665 9.07 -4.50 -29.87
CA HIS A 665 8.25 -5.70 -29.72
C HIS A 665 7.20 -5.55 -28.60
N GLY A 666 7.58 -4.86 -27.52
CA GLY A 666 6.63 -4.40 -26.50
C GLY A 666 5.55 -3.49 -27.07
N LEU A 667 5.92 -2.55 -27.95
CA LEU A 667 5.01 -1.55 -28.54
C LEU A 667 3.98 -2.17 -29.51
N ALA A 668 4.41 -3.06 -30.41
CA ALA A 668 3.50 -3.75 -31.33
C ALA A 668 2.52 -4.68 -30.58
N ASN A 669 3.00 -5.40 -29.56
CA ASN A 669 2.14 -6.18 -28.68
C ASN A 669 1.16 -5.32 -27.89
N LEU A 670 1.60 -4.15 -27.40
CA LEU A 670 0.75 -3.19 -26.68
C LEU A 670 -0.35 -2.62 -27.56
N ALA A 671 -0.06 -2.29 -28.83
CA ALA A 671 -1.04 -1.84 -29.81
C ALA A 671 -2.12 -2.91 -30.03
N ARG A 672 -1.72 -4.16 -30.27
CA ARG A 672 -2.63 -5.30 -30.46
C ARG A 672 -3.50 -5.56 -29.23
N LEU A 673 -2.92 -5.57 -28.03
CA LEU A 673 -3.62 -5.92 -26.78
C LEU A 673 -4.58 -4.83 -26.29
N LYS A 674 -4.38 -3.56 -26.68
CA LYS A 674 -5.15 -2.43 -26.14
C LYS A 674 -6.07 -1.72 -27.13
N GLY A 675 -5.96 -1.95 -28.44
CA GLY A 675 -6.97 -1.46 -29.39
C GLY A 675 -6.87 0.02 -29.81
N PHE A 676 -5.71 0.68 -29.67
CA PHE A 676 -5.57 2.11 -29.97
C PHE A 676 -4.30 2.46 -30.75
N THR A 677 -4.45 3.35 -31.73
CA THR A 677 -3.38 3.94 -32.55
C THR A 677 -2.84 5.23 -31.91
N THR A 678 -1.52 5.40 -31.82
CA THR A 678 -0.85 6.57 -31.24
C THR A 678 0.43 6.94 -32.00
N LYS A 679 0.57 8.21 -32.37
CA LYS A 679 1.76 8.82 -33.01
C LYS A 679 2.42 9.83 -32.07
N GLY A 680 3.75 9.80 -31.95
CA GLY A 680 4.54 10.70 -31.12
C GLY A 680 5.68 11.36 -31.89
N PHE A 681 5.89 12.66 -31.66
CA PHE A 681 6.99 13.46 -32.21
C PHE A 681 7.81 14.05 -31.07
N THR A 682 9.13 14.15 -31.23
CA THR A 682 9.98 14.97 -30.36
C THR A 682 10.15 16.37 -30.97
N PHE A 683 9.78 17.43 -30.24
CA PHE A 683 10.10 18.80 -30.61
C PHE A 683 11.47 19.18 -30.04
N PRO A 684 12.34 19.89 -30.77
CA PRO A 684 13.61 20.37 -30.24
C PRO A 684 13.34 21.52 -29.27
N LEU A 685 13.38 21.24 -27.96
CA LEU A 685 13.35 22.27 -26.93
C LEU A 685 14.79 22.70 -26.58
N PHE A 686 15.15 23.87 -27.09
CA PHE A 686 16.08 24.88 -26.55
C PHE A 686 17.15 24.41 -25.55
N HIS A 687 18.40 24.29 -26.04
CA HIS A 687 19.59 24.49 -25.23
C HIS A 687 19.76 25.98 -24.92
N SER A 688 19.30 26.41 -23.75
CA SER A 688 19.86 27.51 -22.94
C SER A 688 18.92 27.81 -21.76
N LEU A 689 19.18 27.18 -20.62
CA LEU A 689 19.02 27.68 -19.25
C LEU A 689 19.52 26.63 -18.24
#